data_AF-A0A7R9K1Y3-F1
#
_entry.id   AF-A0A7R9K1Y3-F1
#
_cell.length_a   1.000
_cell.length_b   1.000
_cell.length_c   1.000
_cell.angle_alpha   90.00
_cell.angle_beta   90.00
_cell.angle_gamma   90.00
#
_symmetry.space_group_name_H-M   'P 1'
#
loop_
_entity.id
_entity.type
_entity.pdbx_description
1 polymer ?
#
loop_
_entity_poly.entity_id
_entity_poly.type
_entity_poly.pdbx_seq_one_letter_code
_entity_poly.pdbx_strand_id
1 'polypeptide(L)'
;MMLYPELVMLGTIMMTMCNFPMMLCSELVMLGTIKMTIRHSRPNENELSNHEAEYETFYTAFAALAADYISSSASSLCKGQVGLVCQACRVLLQYLLSRLQAQSIGETVATTLSAKQLLQPVRALCCGEGMLPRADQISLTTTMKNAKLPAHIKTSTPGEKDAANKEAKRSRVDLSTSILEQMTTPLHDFVHPRATIPDTVETSAAKNAESNNLNTGTDSGQDTKNLFIQKNVSSLQALKAGDVLIDMCLNLPHLNRYIHKYKDAVAKKGFSLPSSHSEATLVRHSLQALVNDTSLTWSALSLPVLEPLTPDKLEKLCVLTMSCLYCAVSNATASSLLGISSAVSPKCTGTNPGNSSAKGVDDDGGSDNHAITVVEKALEIFTLVSGIIKSSTRTGGQELQNHLLMGSWVLITGLQTQLSASSFLPADKGKEEKGKSPSKMREGSSRINLMKVQQGFGVLSVALASRALTMMSALLDDLQVECASSDIYDVQGDPDMESEPAGLDILGHYSAQQRAAKFLGAAPLNQLLFYLATISYRKACTLKRIQKHPPEGDTFSTSDSTTYYEDDLMSCSDESSGDDDDDSEPILGLWFEETLAPPDNPPGNQGTQNNGESADGNKHSSDRTGSIVPEKGEPHGYILLASQIFQFMDKYLLSSESSFMMRYVQAGLAEQQMIILAAIIRDLDRETARTETGTISVYFGATLGSLYSEFSQALTRYTHNLLARSILNESLQGTLLNHLGVSPWSQENSTTWPLQVYPRTLAVLAQVLLLKPQQDKEAAIISIWHRLVSTLVANISNPPNIFELEHEDLNVEHAQLLLFLFHSLNLMQKKSVILLTAGGVICTANTVTSAMKDSQLLHLSRLVLLLDYLMKHLYDPPPALLEQVQWNLFSATSMVEDPGDAKDSGRGVASRIYCPWKEIEDNYRKFGPQDEFSMKPRFYSLTSAELNNQEFPKLDGLV
;
A
#
# COMPACT_ATOMS: atom_id res chain seq x y z
N MET A 1 -62.48 9.22 56.80
CA MET A 1 -62.59 8.16 57.83
C MET A 1 -62.78 6.90 57.03
N MET A 2 -61.87 5.91 57.13
CA MET A 2 -61.46 5.05 55.99
C MET A 2 -60.49 5.79 55.05
N LEU A 3 -59.52 5.22 54.33
CA LEU A 3 -58.73 3.94 54.28
C LEU A 3 -57.74 4.12 53.06
N TYR A 4 -56.47 3.65 53.13
CA TYR A 4 -55.48 3.20 52.06
C TYR A 4 -55.45 3.86 50.62
N PRO A 5 -54.45 3.67 49.70
CA PRO A 5 -53.00 3.32 49.73
C PRO A 5 -52.06 4.21 48.82
N GLU A 6 -50.78 3.79 48.71
CA GLU A 6 -49.66 4.17 47.78
C GLU A 6 -48.75 5.34 48.21
N LEU A 7 -47.57 5.23 48.85
CA LEU A 7 -46.64 4.16 49.26
C LEU A 7 -45.84 3.36 48.21
N VAL A 8 -45.77 3.78 46.93
CA VAL A 8 -44.88 3.11 45.94
C VAL A 8 -43.97 4.03 45.11
N MET A 9 -44.08 5.36 45.14
CA MET A 9 -43.30 6.23 44.23
C MET A 9 -42.36 7.26 44.87
N LEU A 10 -41.85 7.00 46.08
CA LEU A 10 -40.61 7.64 46.58
C LEU A 10 -39.47 6.62 46.79
N GLY A 11 -39.71 5.35 46.45
CA GLY A 11 -38.77 4.23 46.56
C GLY A 11 -38.02 3.87 45.27
N THR A 12 -38.16 4.62 44.17
CA THR A 12 -37.64 4.20 42.84
C THR A 12 -36.65 5.18 42.20
N ILE A 13 -36.28 6.28 42.88
CA ILE A 13 -35.18 7.16 42.41
C ILE A 13 -33.96 7.11 43.35
N MET A 14 -34.14 6.65 44.59
CA MET A 14 -33.05 6.39 45.54
C MET A 14 -32.57 4.92 45.57
N MET A 15 -33.13 4.04 44.73
CA MET A 15 -32.89 2.58 44.74
C MET A 15 -32.37 2.04 43.40
N THR A 16 -31.68 2.89 42.62
CA THR A 16 -31.02 2.46 41.36
C THR A 16 -29.57 2.89 41.24
N MET A 17 -28.90 3.17 42.36
CA MET A 17 -27.44 3.40 42.43
C MET A 17 -26.82 2.84 43.72
N CYS A 18 -27.43 1.83 44.34
CA CYS A 18 -26.81 1.07 45.44
C CYS A 18 -26.63 -0.39 45.01
N ASN A 19 -25.53 -0.65 44.30
CA ASN A 19 -24.83 -1.95 44.32
C ASN A 19 -23.43 -1.78 43.69
N PHE A 20 -22.50 -1.18 44.43
CA PHE A 20 -21.05 -1.37 44.32
C PHE A 20 -20.40 -0.74 45.56
N PRO A 21 -20.14 -1.52 46.64
CA PRO A 21 -19.61 -0.95 47.87
C PRO A 21 -18.10 -0.71 47.76
N MET A 22 -17.61 0.32 48.47
CA MET A 22 -16.20 0.59 48.87
C MET A 22 -15.29 1.51 48.01
N MET A 23 -15.70 2.08 46.87
CA MET A 23 -14.91 3.15 46.19
C MET A 23 -15.50 4.57 46.28
N LEU A 24 -16.80 4.71 46.52
CA LEU A 24 -17.54 5.99 46.44
C LEU A 24 -17.21 7.03 47.52
N CYS A 25 -16.71 6.62 48.70
CA CYS A 25 -16.26 7.58 49.72
C CYS A 25 -15.03 8.38 49.27
N SER A 26 -14.25 7.90 48.30
CA SER A 26 -13.10 8.62 47.75
C SER A 26 -13.50 9.62 46.67
N GLU A 27 -14.48 9.28 45.84
CA GLU A 27 -15.01 10.16 44.79
C GLU A 27 -15.75 11.36 45.38
N LEU A 28 -16.52 11.20 46.47
CA LEU A 28 -17.24 12.30 47.12
C LEU A 28 -16.31 13.34 47.77
N VAL A 29 -15.18 12.92 48.33
CA VAL A 29 -14.14 13.82 48.87
C VAL A 29 -13.41 14.54 47.73
N MET A 30 -13.14 13.84 46.63
CA MET A 30 -12.53 14.44 45.44
C MET A 30 -13.46 15.45 44.76
N LEU A 31 -14.73 15.08 44.54
CA LEU A 31 -15.78 15.97 44.03
C LEU A 31 -16.03 17.14 44.98
N GLY A 32 -15.96 16.92 46.29
CA GLY A 32 -16.09 17.96 47.32
C GLY A 32 -14.94 18.96 47.29
N THR A 33 -13.70 18.48 47.09
CA THR A 33 -12.50 19.31 46.97
C THR A 33 -12.50 20.09 45.65
N ILE A 34 -12.80 19.42 44.53
CA ILE A 34 -12.91 20.05 43.19
C ILE A 34 -14.08 21.05 43.14
N LYS A 35 -15.26 20.72 43.72
CA LYS A 35 -16.38 21.68 43.85
C LYS A 35 -16.06 22.83 44.79
N MET A 36 -15.29 22.61 45.87
CA MET A 36 -14.81 23.69 46.74
C MET A 36 -13.83 24.61 46.01
N THR A 37 -12.89 24.10 45.21
CA THR A 37 -11.96 24.94 44.43
C THR A 37 -12.67 25.71 43.31
N ILE A 38 -13.72 25.15 42.70
CA ILE A 38 -14.55 25.85 41.71
C ILE A 38 -15.45 26.91 42.36
N ARG A 39 -15.87 26.73 43.63
CA ARG A 39 -16.72 27.71 44.37
C ARG A 39 -15.96 28.72 45.21
N HIS A 40 -14.75 28.42 45.67
CA HIS A 40 -13.96 29.24 46.59
C HIS A 40 -12.53 29.36 46.07
N SER A 41 -12.22 30.59 45.65
CA SER A 41 -10.88 31.10 45.34
C SER A 41 -10.22 30.57 44.05
N ARG A 42 -9.72 31.53 43.27
CA ARG A 42 -8.54 31.34 42.40
C ARG A 42 -7.59 30.35 43.09
N PRO A 43 -7.12 29.25 42.44
CA PRO A 43 -5.82 28.74 42.84
C PRO A 43 -4.86 29.92 42.70
N ASN A 44 -4.25 30.37 43.80
CA ASN A 44 -3.26 31.44 43.74
C ASN A 44 -2.20 30.97 42.75
N GLU A 45 -2.08 31.64 41.60
CA GLU A 45 -1.14 31.28 40.53
C GLU A 45 0.28 31.07 41.08
N ASN A 46 0.64 31.83 42.13
CA ASN A 46 1.89 31.71 42.88
C ASN A 46 2.03 30.44 43.72
N GLU A 47 0.95 29.88 44.27
CA GLU A 47 1.02 28.64 45.07
C GLU A 47 1.16 27.39 44.20
N LEU A 48 0.54 27.40 43.01
CA LEU A 48 0.70 26.32 42.04
C LEU A 48 2.06 26.37 41.33
N SER A 49 2.62 27.56 41.09
CA SER A 49 3.89 27.73 40.38
C SER A 49 5.14 27.75 41.27
N ASN A 50 5.05 28.20 42.52
CA ASN A 50 6.16 28.33 43.46
C ASN A 50 5.91 27.53 44.75
N HIS A 51 5.82 26.21 44.64
CA HIS A 51 5.75 25.30 45.79
C HIS A 51 7.07 24.58 46.03
N GLU A 52 7.30 24.14 47.26
CA GLU A 52 8.47 23.34 47.61
C GLU A 52 8.41 21.97 46.90
N ALA A 53 9.57 21.44 46.50
CA ALA A 53 9.69 20.19 45.74
C ALA A 53 9.02 18.98 46.43
N GLU A 54 8.80 19.02 47.75
CA GLU A 54 8.09 17.97 48.47
C GLU A 54 6.57 17.90 48.19
N TYR A 55 5.97 18.98 47.68
CA TYR A 55 4.53 19.06 47.31
C TYR A 55 4.27 18.87 45.81
N GLU A 56 5.32 18.75 45.01
CA GLU A 56 5.29 18.66 43.54
C GLU A 56 4.41 17.52 43.03
N THR A 57 4.51 16.35 43.68
CA THR A 57 3.72 15.16 43.33
C THR A 57 2.21 15.41 43.52
N PHE A 58 1.84 16.13 44.59
CA PHE A 58 0.45 16.46 44.89
C PHE A 58 -0.12 17.41 43.83
N TYR A 59 0.56 18.54 43.57
CA TYR A 59 0.07 19.55 42.63
C TYR A 59 0.00 19.05 41.20
N THR A 60 0.93 18.18 40.79
CA THR A 60 0.92 17.59 39.44
C THR A 60 -0.22 16.59 39.25
N ALA A 61 -0.47 15.71 40.22
CA ALA A 61 -1.61 14.79 40.18
C ALA A 61 -2.95 15.55 40.25
N PHE A 62 -3.02 16.60 41.09
CA PHE A 62 -4.19 17.48 41.20
C PHE A 62 -4.49 18.20 39.88
N ALA A 63 -3.47 18.79 39.24
CA ALA A 63 -3.65 19.52 37.98
C ALA A 63 -4.15 18.60 36.86
N ALA A 64 -3.63 17.37 36.78
CA ALA A 64 -4.08 16.37 35.81
C ALA A 64 -5.55 15.95 36.01
N LEU A 65 -5.94 15.63 37.26
CA LEU A 65 -7.31 15.24 37.61
C LEU A 65 -8.30 16.40 37.43
N ALA A 66 -7.90 17.62 37.80
CA ALA A 66 -8.73 18.81 37.64
C ALA A 66 -9.01 19.12 36.17
N ALA A 67 -7.98 19.06 35.32
CA ALA A 67 -8.11 19.27 33.87
C ALA A 67 -9.04 18.24 33.21
N ASP A 68 -8.92 16.96 33.58
CA ASP A 68 -9.77 15.88 33.06
C ASP A 68 -11.23 16.00 33.48
N TYR A 69 -11.48 16.36 34.75
CA TYR A 69 -12.83 16.57 35.28
C TYR A 69 -13.51 17.80 34.65
N ILE A 70 -12.79 18.91 34.52
CA ILE A 70 -13.30 20.13 33.88
C ILE A 70 -13.66 19.84 32.41
N SER A 71 -12.80 19.12 31.70
CA SER A 71 -13.02 18.73 30.30
C SER A 71 -14.24 17.82 30.16
N SER A 72 -14.38 16.81 31.03
CA SER A 72 -15.55 15.92 31.05
C SER A 72 -16.86 16.65 31.32
N SER A 73 -16.79 17.79 32.00
CA SER A 73 -17.94 18.63 32.34
C SER A 73 -18.21 19.75 31.33
N ALA A 74 -17.46 19.84 30.22
CA ALA A 74 -17.48 20.99 29.31
C ALA A 74 -18.86 21.23 28.65
N SER A 75 -19.61 20.17 28.36
CA SER A 75 -20.98 20.26 27.79
C SER A 75 -22.04 20.74 28.78
N SER A 76 -21.73 20.72 30.08
CA SER A 76 -22.65 21.12 31.17
C SER A 76 -22.45 22.57 31.65
N LEU A 77 -21.50 23.30 31.05
CA LEU A 77 -21.18 24.68 31.44
C LEU A 77 -22.26 25.66 30.99
N CYS A 78 -22.63 26.60 31.86
CA CYS A 78 -23.46 27.75 31.47
C CYS A 78 -22.60 28.81 30.76
N LYS A 79 -23.17 29.54 29.78
CA LYS A 79 -22.45 30.58 29.00
C LYS A 79 -21.70 31.61 29.87
N GLY A 80 -22.25 32.01 31.02
CA GLY A 80 -21.60 32.96 31.95
C GLY A 80 -20.42 32.39 32.74
N GLN A 81 -20.27 31.05 32.80
CA GLN A 81 -19.20 30.38 33.56
C GLN A 81 -17.97 30.06 32.71
N VAL A 82 -18.11 30.04 31.37
CA VAL A 82 -17.05 29.64 30.44
C VAL A 82 -15.79 30.50 30.62
N GLY A 83 -15.93 31.82 30.76
CA GLY A 83 -14.78 32.72 30.91
C GLY A 83 -13.96 32.44 32.18
N LEU A 84 -14.64 32.22 33.31
CA LEU A 84 -14.02 31.88 34.59
C LEU A 84 -13.32 30.52 34.55
N VAL A 85 -13.98 29.52 33.97
CA VAL A 85 -13.43 28.17 33.83
C VAL A 85 -12.23 28.17 32.89
N CYS A 86 -12.30 28.86 31.74
CA CYS A 86 -11.16 28.98 30.82
C CYS A 86 -9.96 29.69 31.47
N GLN A 87 -10.18 30.66 32.36
CA GLN A 87 -9.09 31.29 33.11
C GLN A 87 -8.42 30.31 34.08
N ALA A 88 -9.21 29.47 34.77
CA ALA A 88 -8.67 28.40 35.60
C ALA A 88 -7.91 27.36 34.76
N CYS A 89 -8.46 26.97 33.60
CA CYS A 89 -7.78 26.09 32.64
C CYS A 89 -6.46 26.69 32.18
N ARG A 90 -6.38 28.01 31.91
CA ARG A 90 -5.13 28.68 31.52
C ARG A 90 -4.03 28.50 32.57
N VAL A 91 -4.35 28.63 33.86
CA VAL A 91 -3.40 28.41 34.96
C VAL A 91 -2.94 26.95 35.01
N LEU A 92 -3.87 26.00 34.86
CA LEU A 92 -3.55 24.57 34.79
C LEU A 92 -2.66 24.25 33.57
N LEU A 93 -2.97 24.82 32.41
CA LEU A 93 -2.22 24.64 31.17
C LEU A 93 -0.80 25.21 31.29
N GLN A 94 -0.65 26.41 31.86
CA GLN A 94 0.66 27.00 32.11
C GLN A 94 1.51 26.14 33.06
N TYR A 95 0.90 25.61 34.13
CA TYR A 95 1.58 24.69 35.03
C TYR A 95 2.01 23.40 34.32
N LEU A 96 1.08 22.71 33.64
CA LEU A 96 1.35 21.45 32.93
C LEU A 96 2.43 21.63 31.84
N LEU A 97 2.40 22.73 31.08
CA LEU A 97 3.42 23.05 30.08
C LEU A 97 4.80 23.28 30.71
N SER A 98 4.87 23.99 31.85
CA SER A 98 6.15 24.22 32.53
C SER A 98 6.81 22.91 32.96
N ARG A 99 6.00 21.92 33.36
CA ARG A 99 6.48 20.58 33.74
C ARG A 99 6.94 19.78 32.52
N LEU A 100 6.21 19.86 31.41
CA LEU A 100 6.65 19.27 30.13
C LEU A 100 7.97 19.88 29.64
N GLN A 101 8.14 21.19 29.79
CA GLN A 101 9.38 21.89 29.43
C GLN A 101 10.55 21.48 30.32
N ALA A 102 10.33 21.33 31.64
CA ALA A 102 11.35 20.87 32.58
C ALA A 102 11.86 19.45 32.25
N GLN A 103 10.96 18.55 31.81
CA GLN A 103 11.33 17.21 31.35
C GLN A 103 12.18 17.22 30.08
N SER A 104 11.94 18.17 29.17
CA SER A 104 12.69 18.30 27.91
C SER A 104 14.14 18.74 28.11
N ILE A 105 14.41 19.57 29.12
CA ILE A 105 15.73 20.18 29.37
C ILE A 105 16.62 19.27 30.24
N GLY A 106 16.10 18.15 30.75
CA GLY A 106 16.84 17.21 31.59
C GLY A 106 17.17 17.76 32.98
N GLU A 107 16.44 18.77 33.45
CA GLU A 107 16.54 19.21 34.85
C GLU A 107 16.12 18.05 35.76
N THR A 108 16.95 17.73 36.75
CA THR A 108 16.76 16.65 37.73
C THR A 108 15.66 16.99 38.74
N VAL A 109 14.49 17.39 38.27
CA VAL A 109 13.29 17.40 39.08
C VAL A 109 12.67 16.02 38.88
N ALA A 110 12.58 15.24 39.96
CA ALA A 110 11.92 13.94 39.94
C ALA A 110 10.43 14.14 39.62
N THR A 111 10.08 14.21 38.33
CA THR A 111 8.71 14.34 37.89
C THR A 111 8.01 13.00 38.03
N THR A 112 6.98 12.95 38.86
CA THR A 112 6.24 11.71 39.20
C THR A 112 5.44 11.15 38.03
N LEU A 113 5.14 11.97 37.01
CA LEU A 113 4.37 11.58 35.82
C LEU A 113 5.21 11.65 34.55
N SER A 114 5.02 10.69 33.65
CA SER A 114 5.65 10.69 32.32
C SER A 114 5.11 11.81 31.42
N ALA A 115 5.88 12.22 30.40
CA ALA A 115 5.44 13.20 29.40
C ALA A 115 4.09 12.81 28.75
N LYS A 116 3.87 11.50 28.53
CA LYS A 116 2.59 10.96 28.02
C LYS A 116 1.42 11.26 28.96
N GLN A 117 1.61 11.07 30.27
CA GLN A 117 0.59 11.34 31.29
C GLN A 117 0.34 12.83 31.50
N LEU A 118 1.34 13.69 31.26
CA LEU A 118 1.19 15.14 31.31
C LEU A 118 0.46 15.70 30.07
N LEU A 119 0.63 15.06 28.91
CA LEU A 119 0.00 15.48 27.66
C LEU A 119 -1.50 15.14 27.60
N GLN A 120 -1.94 14.06 28.25
CA GLN A 120 -3.35 13.64 28.28
C GLN A 120 -4.30 14.72 28.86
N PRO A 121 -4.01 15.34 30.03
CA PRO A 121 -4.81 16.44 30.55
C PRO A 121 -4.83 17.69 29.65
N VAL A 122 -3.72 17.99 28.97
CA VAL A 122 -3.65 19.09 27.99
C VAL A 122 -4.58 18.78 26.81
N ARG A 123 -4.55 17.55 26.30
CA ARG A 123 -5.45 17.09 25.24
C ARG A 123 -6.91 17.13 25.66
N ALA A 124 -7.23 16.69 26.87
CA ALA A 124 -8.59 16.73 27.40
C ALA A 124 -9.18 18.15 27.33
N LEU A 125 -8.39 19.16 27.75
CA LEU A 125 -8.79 20.56 27.71
C LEU A 125 -8.95 21.12 26.28
N CYS A 126 -8.22 20.57 25.30
CA CYS A 126 -8.35 20.91 23.87
C CYS A 126 -9.51 20.19 23.17
N CYS A 127 -9.99 19.06 23.68
CA CYS A 127 -11.09 18.31 23.07
C CYS A 127 -12.43 18.52 23.80
N GLY A 128 -12.40 19.05 25.02
CA GLY A 128 -13.60 19.22 25.86
C GLY A 128 -14.19 17.88 26.29
N GLU A 129 -13.35 16.87 26.48
CA GLU A 129 -13.70 15.50 26.88
C GLU A 129 -12.61 14.95 27.81
N GLY A 130 -13.00 14.19 28.84
CA GLY A 130 -12.03 13.49 29.69
C GLY A 130 -11.30 12.40 28.91
N MET A 131 -9.97 12.38 29.02
CA MET A 131 -9.08 11.48 28.28
C MET A 131 -8.31 10.54 29.21
N LEU A 132 -8.43 10.69 30.54
CA LEU A 132 -7.79 9.78 31.50
C LEU A 132 -8.59 8.48 31.66
N PRO A 133 -7.98 7.30 31.41
CA PRO A 133 -8.57 6.02 31.77
C PRO A 133 -8.90 5.94 33.26
N ARG A 134 -9.95 5.18 33.62
CA ARG A 134 -10.35 4.98 35.02
C ARG A 134 -9.20 4.45 35.89
N ALA A 135 -8.33 3.60 35.33
CA ALA A 135 -7.14 3.09 36.01
C ALA A 135 -6.14 4.22 36.36
N ASP A 136 -5.91 5.14 35.42
CA ASP A 136 -5.02 6.29 35.63
C ASP A 136 -5.62 7.30 36.61
N GLN A 137 -6.95 7.51 36.56
CA GLN A 137 -7.65 8.33 37.56
C GLN A 137 -7.49 7.76 38.97
N ILE A 138 -7.65 6.44 39.15
CA ILE A 138 -7.45 5.76 40.44
C ILE A 138 -5.99 5.86 40.89
N SER A 139 -5.03 5.65 39.97
CA SER A 139 -3.60 5.74 40.23
C SER A 139 -3.17 7.15 40.65
N LEU A 140 -3.60 8.18 39.91
CA LEU A 140 -3.35 9.59 40.22
C LEU A 140 -4.00 10.00 41.54
N THR A 141 -5.21 9.52 41.82
CA THR A 141 -5.89 9.77 43.10
C THR A 141 -5.13 9.15 44.28
N THR A 142 -4.59 7.96 44.09
CA THR A 142 -3.78 7.27 45.11
C THR A 142 -2.44 7.99 45.31
N THR A 143 -1.81 8.41 44.22
CA THR A 143 -0.57 9.21 44.22
C THR A 143 -0.77 10.53 44.96
N MET A 144 -1.90 11.21 44.73
CA MET A 144 -2.27 12.45 45.40
C MET A 144 -2.53 12.23 46.91
N LYS A 145 -3.17 11.11 47.30
CA LYS A 145 -3.41 10.76 48.71
C LYS A 145 -2.14 10.41 49.48
N ASN A 146 -1.15 9.83 48.80
CA ASN A 146 0.12 9.42 49.40
C ASN A 146 1.18 10.54 49.38
N ALA A 147 0.91 11.65 48.68
CA ALA A 147 1.78 12.82 48.65
C ALA A 147 1.64 13.64 49.93
N LYS A 148 2.71 14.36 50.31
CA LYS A 148 2.65 15.33 51.42
C LYS A 148 1.66 16.43 51.08
N LEU A 149 0.77 16.77 52.02
CA LEU A 149 -0.18 17.86 51.86
C LEU A 149 0.45 19.20 52.25
N PRO A 150 0.31 20.26 51.43
CA PRO A 150 0.65 21.61 51.83
C PRO A 150 -0.11 22.03 53.10
N ALA A 151 0.57 22.69 54.04
CA ALA A 151 0.04 23.02 55.38
C ALA A 151 -1.24 23.88 55.39
N HIS A 152 -1.64 24.46 54.25
CA HIS A 152 -2.83 25.30 54.09
C HIS A 152 -4.10 24.54 53.67
N ILE A 153 -4.02 23.26 53.28
CA ILE A 153 -5.18 22.46 52.87
C ILE A 153 -5.80 21.77 54.10
N LYS A 154 -6.84 22.36 54.69
CA LYS A 154 -7.59 21.78 55.82
C LYS A 154 -8.79 20.95 55.30
N THR A 155 -8.74 19.63 55.46
CA THR A 155 -9.87 18.73 55.15
C THR A 155 -10.94 18.83 56.25
N SER A 156 -12.08 19.47 55.97
CA SER A 156 -13.22 19.50 56.91
C SER A 156 -14.19 18.35 56.65
N THR A 157 -14.42 17.50 57.65
CA THR A 157 -15.49 16.49 57.68
C THR A 157 -16.80 17.10 58.22
N PRO A 158 -17.98 16.84 57.65
CA PRO A 158 -19.23 17.45 58.09
C PRO A 158 -19.85 16.71 59.28
N GLY A 159 -20.14 17.46 60.36
CA GLY A 159 -20.93 17.04 61.52
C GLY A 159 -22.30 17.72 61.53
N GLU A 160 -23.27 17.01 62.11
CA GLU A 160 -24.72 17.19 62.10
C GLU A 160 -25.30 18.51 62.66
N LYS A 161 -26.57 18.70 62.29
CA LYS A 161 -27.72 19.27 63.04
C LYS A 161 -28.15 20.73 62.86
N ASP A 162 -29.31 20.80 62.20
CA ASP A 162 -30.58 21.39 62.65
C ASP A 162 -30.74 22.90 62.82
N ALA A 163 -31.76 23.37 62.05
CA ALA A 163 -32.86 24.25 62.44
C ALA A 163 -32.49 25.70 62.80
N ALA A 164 -33.31 26.72 62.55
CA ALA A 164 -34.54 26.96 61.81
C ALA A 164 -34.62 28.51 61.80
N ASN A 165 -34.76 29.14 60.64
CA ASN A 165 -36.04 29.62 60.10
C ASN A 165 -36.51 30.96 60.70
N LYS A 166 -36.72 31.98 59.84
CA LYS A 166 -38.01 32.67 59.60
C LYS A 166 -37.81 33.95 58.79
N GLU A 167 -38.28 33.94 57.54
CA GLU A 167 -39.56 34.49 57.05
C GLU A 167 -39.31 35.87 56.40
N ALA A 168 -39.24 35.93 55.07
CA ALA A 168 -40.36 36.02 54.13
C ALA A 168 -40.91 37.45 53.98
N LYS A 169 -40.75 38.03 52.78
CA LYS A 169 -41.88 38.46 51.95
C LYS A 169 -41.45 38.84 50.53
N ARG A 170 -42.28 38.37 49.60
CA ARG A 170 -42.28 38.60 48.14
C ARG A 170 -42.24 40.10 47.80
N SER A 171 -41.57 40.48 46.71
CA SER A 171 -42.24 41.01 45.50
C SER A 171 -41.25 41.57 44.47
N ARG A 172 -41.67 41.46 43.21
CA ARG A 172 -41.33 42.26 42.03
C ARG A 172 -39.97 42.12 41.35
N VAL A 173 -40.10 41.80 40.05
CA VAL A 173 -39.16 41.94 38.96
C VAL A 173 -38.66 43.39 38.88
N ASP A 174 -37.34 43.59 38.82
CA ASP A 174 -36.73 44.78 38.24
C ASP A 174 -35.87 44.37 37.04
N LEU A 175 -36.44 44.61 35.86
CA LEU A 175 -35.83 44.41 34.54
C LEU A 175 -34.94 45.61 34.17
N SER A 176 -34.02 46.00 35.06
CA SER A 176 -33.18 47.20 34.87
C SER A 176 -31.67 46.96 35.03
N THR A 177 -31.25 45.78 35.47
CA THR A 177 -29.81 45.44 35.59
C THR A 177 -29.25 44.65 34.40
N SER A 178 -30.09 43.94 33.64
CA SER A 178 -29.63 43.16 32.48
C SER A 178 -29.37 44.00 31.22
N ILE A 179 -29.85 45.24 31.15
CA ILE A 179 -29.66 46.14 30.01
C ILE A 179 -28.33 46.92 30.14
N LEU A 180 -27.85 47.15 31.36
CA LEU A 180 -26.64 47.97 31.59
C LEU A 180 -25.34 47.17 31.35
N GLU A 181 -25.33 45.86 31.59
CA GLU A 181 -24.20 44.98 31.22
C GLU A 181 -24.12 44.67 29.72
N GLN A 182 -25.23 44.85 28.97
CA GLN A 182 -25.23 44.74 27.50
C GLN A 182 -24.64 45.97 26.78
N MET A 183 -24.44 47.10 27.47
CA MET A 183 -23.88 48.32 26.88
C MET A 183 -22.39 48.58 27.19
N THR A 184 -21.72 47.67 27.92
CA THR A 184 -20.31 47.85 28.35
C THR A 184 -19.35 46.79 27.83
N THR A 185 -19.83 45.85 27.01
CA THR A 185 -18.98 44.88 26.32
C THR A 185 -18.52 45.44 24.96
N PRO A 186 -17.22 45.45 24.63
CA PRO A 186 -16.76 45.92 23.33
C PRO A 186 -17.27 44.99 22.24
N LEU A 187 -17.93 45.56 21.24
CA LEU A 187 -18.38 44.87 20.04
C LEU A 187 -17.14 44.47 19.22
N HIS A 188 -16.88 43.17 19.09
CA HIS A 188 -15.99 42.66 18.06
C HIS A 188 -16.81 42.38 16.81
N ASP A 189 -16.66 43.24 15.80
CA ASP A 189 -17.06 42.92 14.44
C ASP A 189 -16.14 41.82 13.90
N PHE A 190 -16.70 40.66 13.63
CA PHE A 190 -16.13 39.73 12.66
C PHE A 190 -17.17 39.46 11.58
N VAL A 191 -17.00 40.16 10.47
CA VAL A 191 -17.59 39.86 9.17
C VAL A 191 -17.14 38.47 8.76
N HIS A 192 -18.07 37.55 8.53
CA HIS A 192 -17.83 36.36 7.72
C HIS A 192 -17.57 36.79 6.27
N PRO A 193 -16.43 36.44 5.64
CA PRO A 193 -16.32 36.51 4.20
C PRO A 193 -17.09 35.31 3.62
N ARG A 194 -18.30 35.55 3.14
CA ARG A 194 -18.99 34.64 2.25
C ARG A 194 -18.43 34.90 0.85
N ALA A 195 -17.66 33.96 0.31
CA ALA A 195 -17.21 34.01 -1.07
C ALA A 195 -18.44 33.96 -2.01
N THR A 196 -18.58 35.00 -2.82
CA THR A 196 -19.47 35.09 -3.98
C THR A 196 -18.75 34.52 -5.19
N ILE A 197 -19.42 33.62 -5.92
CA ILE A 197 -19.16 33.33 -7.34
C ILE A 197 -20.37 33.88 -8.11
N PRO A 198 -20.22 34.51 -9.29
CA PRO A 198 -21.29 35.28 -9.94
C PRO A 198 -22.26 34.43 -10.77
N ASP A 199 -23.52 34.82 -10.65
CA ASP A 199 -24.64 34.82 -11.62
C ASP A 199 -24.74 33.73 -12.70
N THR A 200 -25.84 32.98 -12.63
CA THR A 200 -26.58 32.54 -13.82
C THR A 200 -28.09 32.75 -13.60
N VAL A 201 -28.74 33.15 -14.69
CA VAL A 201 -30.04 33.82 -14.82
C VAL A 201 -31.24 32.85 -14.70
N GLU A 202 -32.25 33.29 -13.93
CA GLU A 202 -33.72 33.09 -13.99
C GLU A 202 -34.34 31.71 -14.37
N THR A 203 -35.28 31.19 -13.56
CA THR A 203 -36.75 31.41 -13.63
C THR A 203 -37.57 30.26 -12.99
N SER A 204 -38.58 30.63 -12.19
CA SER A 204 -39.90 29.99 -11.95
C SER A 204 -40.07 28.61 -11.26
N ALA A 205 -40.67 28.71 -10.07
CA ALA A 205 -42.00 28.20 -9.70
C ALA A 205 -42.18 26.87 -8.91
N ALA A 206 -43.03 27.03 -7.89
CA ALA A 206 -44.01 26.10 -7.30
C ALA A 206 -43.60 25.19 -6.12
N LYS A 207 -43.95 25.70 -4.91
CA LYS A 207 -44.76 25.06 -3.85
C LYS A 207 -44.62 23.53 -3.66
N ASN A 208 -44.10 23.12 -2.49
CA ASN A 208 -44.94 22.45 -1.48
C ASN A 208 -44.22 22.20 -0.15
N ALA A 209 -45.05 22.16 0.89
CA ALA A 209 -44.88 21.57 2.21
C ALA A 209 -44.04 22.34 3.27
N GLU A 210 -44.73 23.25 3.96
CA GLU A 210 -44.53 23.41 5.40
C GLU A 210 -44.97 22.12 6.12
N SER A 211 -44.10 21.55 6.94
CA SER A 211 -44.51 20.93 8.20
C SER A 211 -43.41 21.09 9.25
N ASN A 212 -43.83 21.66 10.38
CA ASN A 212 -43.06 21.99 11.57
C ASN A 212 -42.17 20.84 12.07
N ASN A 213 -40.92 21.18 12.43
CA ASN A 213 -40.35 20.69 13.68
C ASN A 213 -39.53 21.79 14.34
N LEU A 214 -40.16 22.43 15.33
CA LEU A 214 -39.52 23.19 16.38
C LEU A 214 -38.68 22.21 17.21
N ASN A 215 -37.36 22.25 17.06
CA ASN A 215 -36.43 21.62 18.00
C ASN A 215 -35.44 22.68 18.52
N THR A 216 -35.93 23.57 19.36
CA THR A 216 -35.10 24.46 20.19
C THR A 216 -34.73 23.71 21.48
N GLY A 217 -33.52 23.14 21.54
CA GLY A 217 -33.06 22.51 22.79
C GLY A 217 -31.63 21.99 22.86
N THR A 218 -30.98 21.64 21.75
CA THR A 218 -29.68 20.92 21.78
C THR A 218 -28.45 21.76 21.39
N ASP A 219 -28.60 22.90 20.71
CA ASP A 219 -27.44 23.65 20.18
C ASP A 219 -26.63 24.43 21.23
N SER A 220 -27.27 24.94 22.29
CA SER A 220 -26.57 25.87 23.20
C SER A 220 -25.42 25.23 23.99
N GLY A 221 -25.50 23.92 24.29
CA GLY A 221 -24.46 23.18 25.00
C GLY A 221 -23.25 22.87 24.11
N GLN A 222 -23.50 22.57 22.84
CA GLN A 222 -22.44 22.30 21.87
C GLN A 222 -21.68 23.58 21.49
N ASP A 223 -22.39 24.70 21.31
CA ASP A 223 -21.76 26.01 21.10
C ASP A 223 -20.87 26.41 22.28
N THR A 224 -21.32 26.12 23.51
CA THR A 224 -20.58 26.44 24.73
C THR A 224 -19.34 25.56 24.88
N LYS A 225 -19.44 24.26 24.54
CA LYS A 225 -18.29 23.34 24.46
C LYS A 225 -17.28 23.79 23.39
N ASN A 226 -17.74 24.18 22.20
CA ASN A 226 -16.88 24.68 21.13
C ASN A 226 -16.15 25.97 21.53
N LEU A 227 -16.84 26.90 22.20
CA LEU A 227 -16.23 28.12 22.73
C LEU A 227 -15.19 27.83 23.82
N PHE A 228 -15.47 26.88 24.71
CA PHE A 228 -14.52 26.39 25.72
C PHE A 228 -13.24 25.83 25.07
N ILE A 229 -13.40 24.94 24.08
CA ILE A 229 -12.28 24.37 23.31
C ILE A 229 -11.46 25.49 22.67
N GLN A 230 -12.10 26.41 21.95
CA GLN A 230 -11.44 27.50 21.25
C GLN A 230 -10.64 28.40 22.21
N LYS A 231 -11.18 28.70 23.39
CA LYS A 231 -10.50 29.52 24.42
C LYS A 231 -9.30 28.82 25.05
N ASN A 232 -9.38 27.51 25.29
CA ASN A 232 -8.24 26.74 25.79
C ASN A 232 -7.13 26.61 24.73
N VAL A 233 -7.50 26.35 23.48
CA VAL A 233 -6.56 26.33 22.35
C VAL A 233 -5.87 27.67 22.18
N SER A 234 -6.62 28.78 22.18
CA SER A 234 -6.06 30.13 22.12
C SER A 234 -5.14 30.44 23.31
N SER A 235 -5.48 29.96 24.51
CA SER A 235 -4.63 30.10 25.70
C SER A 235 -3.32 29.33 25.55
N LEU A 236 -3.36 28.10 25.03
CA LEU A 236 -2.16 27.31 24.73
C LEU A 236 -1.26 27.96 23.68
N GLN A 237 -1.86 28.49 22.62
CA GLN A 237 -1.13 29.23 21.58
C GLN A 237 -0.47 30.49 22.17
N ALA A 238 -1.18 31.23 23.03
CA ALA A 238 -0.63 32.39 23.73
C ALA A 238 0.51 32.02 24.70
N LEU A 239 0.50 30.80 25.25
CA LEU A 239 1.55 30.24 26.08
C LEU A 239 2.70 29.61 25.27
N LYS A 240 2.71 29.74 23.93
CA LYS A 240 3.70 29.14 23.02
C LYS A 240 3.82 27.62 23.18
N ALA A 241 2.71 26.94 23.51
CA ALA A 241 2.70 25.50 23.74
C ALA A 241 3.28 24.70 22.56
N GLY A 242 3.02 25.13 21.32
CA GLY A 242 3.59 24.49 20.13
C GLY A 242 5.12 24.44 20.14
N ASP A 243 5.80 25.50 20.61
CA ASP A 243 7.28 25.52 20.70
C ASP A 243 7.79 24.51 21.73
N VAL A 244 7.15 24.51 22.92
CA VAL A 244 7.48 23.57 24.01
C VAL A 244 7.29 22.11 23.57
N LEU A 245 6.20 21.82 22.86
CA LEU A 245 5.90 20.46 22.38
C LEU A 245 6.89 20.01 21.30
N ILE A 246 7.24 20.89 20.36
CA ILE A 246 8.22 20.57 19.31
C ILE A 246 9.60 20.33 19.93
N ASP A 247 10.05 21.20 20.83
CA ASP A 247 11.35 21.06 21.49
C ASP A 247 11.40 19.79 22.38
N MET A 248 10.31 19.45 23.06
CA MET A 248 10.16 18.16 23.76
C MET A 248 10.35 16.98 22.80
N CYS A 249 9.66 16.97 21.66
CA CYS A 249 9.77 15.90 20.67
C CYS A 249 11.18 15.79 20.07
N LEU A 250 11.87 16.91 19.85
CA LEU A 250 13.26 16.94 19.35
C LEU A 250 14.26 16.37 20.36
N ASN A 251 13.95 16.40 21.66
CA ASN A 251 14.81 15.92 22.74
C ASN A 251 14.49 14.49 23.20
N LEU A 252 13.55 13.79 22.53
CA LEU A 252 13.25 12.39 22.86
C LEU A 252 14.44 11.47 22.56
N PRO A 253 14.90 10.64 23.50
CA PRO A 253 16.23 10.03 23.46
C PRO A 253 16.43 9.06 22.28
N HIS A 254 15.42 8.25 21.93
CA HIS A 254 15.55 7.27 20.85
C HIS A 254 15.29 7.91 19.48
N LEU A 255 14.39 8.89 19.40
CA LEU A 255 14.14 9.65 18.18
C LEU A 255 15.31 10.59 17.83
N ASN A 256 15.97 11.17 18.84
CA ASN A 256 17.07 12.12 18.67
C ASN A 256 18.28 11.51 17.92
N ARG A 257 18.54 10.20 18.10
CA ARG A 257 19.52 9.47 17.28
C ARG A 257 19.22 9.59 15.79
N TYR A 258 17.96 9.50 15.37
CA TYR A 258 17.55 9.61 13.98
C TYR A 258 17.52 11.07 13.49
N ILE A 259 17.29 12.04 14.39
CA ILE A 259 17.46 13.47 14.10
C ILE A 259 18.90 13.77 13.68
N HIS A 260 19.88 13.26 14.42
CA HIS A 260 21.28 13.42 14.04
C HIS A 260 21.61 12.76 12.71
N LYS A 261 21.15 11.52 12.49
CA LYS A 261 21.34 10.82 11.21
C LYS A 261 20.72 11.56 10.02
N TYR A 262 19.52 12.11 10.18
CA TYR A 262 18.88 12.91 9.14
C TYR A 262 19.68 14.19 8.85
N LYS A 263 20.09 14.93 9.87
CA LYS A 263 20.91 16.14 9.71
C LYS A 263 22.23 15.85 9.01
N ASP A 264 22.90 14.74 9.35
CA ASP A 264 24.15 14.33 8.67
C ASP A 264 23.91 13.94 7.21
N ALA A 265 22.79 13.25 6.91
CA ALA A 265 22.42 12.90 5.54
C ALA A 265 22.19 14.13 4.66
N VAL A 266 21.45 15.13 5.16
CA VAL A 266 21.22 16.41 4.46
C VAL A 266 22.52 17.22 4.31
N ALA A 267 23.42 17.15 5.29
CA ALA A 267 24.74 17.78 5.24
C ALA A 267 25.74 17.08 4.28
N LYS A 268 25.26 16.20 3.39
CA LYS A 268 26.04 15.42 2.41
C LYS A 268 27.12 14.53 3.05
N LYS A 269 26.96 14.14 4.32
CA LYS A 269 27.86 13.16 5.00
C LYS A 269 27.48 11.70 4.74
N GLY A 270 26.45 11.47 3.93
CA GLY A 270 25.99 10.14 3.50
C GLY A 270 24.73 9.67 4.23
N PHE A 271 23.97 8.79 3.57
CA PHE A 271 22.72 8.22 4.09
C PHE A 271 22.99 6.86 4.75
N SER A 272 23.08 6.82 6.09
CA SER A 272 23.50 5.63 6.85
C SER A 272 22.36 4.76 7.39
N LEU A 273 22.13 3.60 6.78
CA LEU A 273 21.21 2.57 7.27
C LEU A 273 21.94 1.41 7.94
N PRO A 274 21.26 0.58 8.76
CA PRO A 274 21.84 -0.67 9.25
C PRO A 274 22.33 -1.50 8.08
N SER A 275 23.56 -2.00 8.17
CA SER A 275 24.24 -2.74 7.10
C SER A 275 24.70 -4.14 7.52
N SER A 276 24.64 -4.43 8.82
CA SER A 276 25.04 -5.70 9.42
C SER A 276 23.94 -6.29 10.29
N HIS A 277 24.01 -7.61 10.51
CA HIS A 277 23.08 -8.32 11.38
C HIS A 277 23.09 -7.78 12.83
N SER A 278 24.28 -7.39 13.34
CA SER A 278 24.42 -6.80 14.67
C SER A 278 23.75 -5.43 14.77
N GLU A 279 23.90 -4.57 13.77
CA GLU A 279 23.23 -3.27 13.74
C GLU A 279 21.70 -3.42 13.64
N ALA A 280 21.24 -4.35 12.80
CA ALA A 280 19.81 -4.64 12.67
C ALA A 280 19.20 -5.16 13.99
N THR A 281 19.94 -6.00 14.72
CA THR A 281 19.55 -6.48 16.05
C THR A 281 19.49 -5.35 17.08
N LEU A 282 20.43 -4.41 17.06
CA LEU A 282 20.37 -3.23 17.94
C LEU A 282 19.15 -2.34 17.66
N VAL A 283 18.79 -2.17 16.39
CA VAL A 283 17.55 -1.45 16.02
C VAL A 283 16.34 -2.17 16.58
N ARG A 284 16.26 -3.50 16.38
CA ARG A 284 15.17 -4.36 16.89
C ARG A 284 14.99 -4.24 18.41
N HIS A 285 16.07 -4.31 19.19
CA HIS A 285 15.99 -4.17 20.65
C HIS A 285 15.50 -2.78 21.11
N SER A 286 15.69 -1.74 20.30
CA SER A 286 15.22 -0.38 20.61
C SER A 286 13.78 -0.09 20.19
N LEU A 287 13.08 -1.02 19.54
CA LEU A 287 11.77 -0.77 18.92
C LEU A 287 10.70 -0.35 19.92
N GLN A 288 10.61 -1.01 21.07
CA GLN A 288 9.61 -0.66 22.08
C GLN A 288 9.75 0.79 22.56
N ALA A 289 10.99 1.24 22.78
CA ALA A 289 11.25 2.60 23.21
C ALA A 289 10.98 3.61 22.09
N LEU A 290 11.27 3.21 20.84
CA LEU A 290 10.98 4.00 19.65
C LEU A 290 9.47 4.15 19.40
N VAL A 291 8.67 3.10 19.63
CA VAL A 291 7.20 3.15 19.61
C VAL A 291 6.69 4.18 20.62
N ASN A 292 7.28 4.24 21.81
CA ASN A 292 6.90 5.23 22.83
C ASN A 292 7.21 6.66 22.35
N ASP A 293 8.42 6.90 21.82
CA ASP A 293 8.84 8.20 21.32
C ASP A 293 7.97 8.67 20.13
N THR A 294 7.71 7.80 19.15
CA THR A 294 6.87 8.13 17.99
C THR A 294 5.41 8.32 18.36
N SER A 295 4.88 7.52 19.29
CA SER A 295 3.50 7.67 19.78
C SER A 295 3.32 8.97 20.57
N LEU A 296 4.30 9.34 21.39
CA LEU A 296 4.31 10.61 22.11
C LEU A 296 4.40 11.79 21.14
N THR A 297 5.27 11.69 20.13
CA THR A 297 5.41 12.70 19.07
C THR A 297 4.10 12.90 18.33
N TRP A 298 3.46 11.81 17.89
CA TRP A 298 2.14 11.87 17.24
C TRP A 298 1.10 12.54 18.13
N SER A 299 1.03 12.15 19.42
CA SER A 299 0.07 12.74 20.35
C SER A 299 0.32 14.24 20.55
N ALA A 300 1.59 14.67 20.62
CA ALA A 300 1.94 16.08 20.82
C ALA A 300 1.58 16.93 19.60
N LEU A 301 1.90 16.45 18.39
CA LEU A 301 1.64 17.15 17.14
C LEU A 301 0.15 17.15 16.75
N SER A 302 -0.64 16.20 17.27
CA SER A 302 -2.09 16.14 17.02
C SER A 302 -2.90 17.23 17.73
N LEU A 303 -2.28 17.94 18.68
CA LEU A 303 -2.92 19.05 19.38
C LEU A 303 -3.05 20.27 18.46
N PRO A 304 -4.20 20.97 18.44
CA PRO A 304 -4.45 22.12 17.56
C PRO A 304 -3.75 23.41 18.04
N VAL A 305 -2.47 23.32 18.45
CA VAL A 305 -1.70 24.39 19.12
C VAL A 305 -0.45 24.81 18.36
N LEU A 306 -0.22 24.26 17.16
CA LEU A 306 0.97 24.53 16.37
C LEU A 306 0.93 25.88 15.63
N GLU A 307 -0.25 26.49 15.48
CA GLU A 307 -0.38 27.85 14.92
C GLU A 307 -0.02 28.94 15.95
N PRO A 308 0.61 30.07 15.53
CA PRO A 308 1.04 30.37 14.17
C PRO A 308 2.31 29.60 13.76
N LEU A 309 2.32 29.02 12.57
CA LEU A 309 3.53 28.42 11.98
C LEU A 309 4.54 29.50 11.59
N THR A 310 5.55 29.69 12.44
CA THR A 310 6.71 30.56 12.15
C THR A 310 7.76 29.79 11.34
N PRO A 311 8.67 30.48 10.62
CA PRO A 311 9.74 29.81 9.87
C PRO A 311 10.59 28.85 10.73
N ASP A 312 10.99 29.27 11.94
CA ASP A 312 11.73 28.43 12.89
C ASP A 312 10.93 27.17 13.32
N LYS A 313 9.64 27.31 13.62
CA LYS A 313 8.78 26.16 13.94
C LYS A 313 8.69 25.20 12.76
N LEU A 314 8.58 25.73 11.55
CA LEU A 314 8.43 24.94 10.34
C LEU A 314 9.69 24.13 10.02
N GLU A 315 10.88 24.74 10.17
CA GLU A 315 12.17 24.02 10.08
C GLU A 315 12.27 22.89 11.12
N LYS A 316 11.95 23.19 12.39
CA LYS A 316 11.96 22.19 13.47
C LYS A 316 10.96 21.05 13.23
N LEU A 317 9.73 21.36 12.81
CA LEU A 317 8.71 20.39 12.44
C LEU A 317 9.16 19.53 11.27
N CYS A 318 9.80 20.13 10.27
CA CYS A 318 10.31 19.41 9.12
C CYS A 318 11.42 18.44 9.54
N VAL A 319 12.41 18.89 10.32
CA VAL A 319 13.47 18.02 10.87
C VAL A 319 12.87 16.86 11.64
N LEU A 320 11.92 17.13 12.54
CA LEU A 320 11.25 16.11 13.35
C LEU A 320 10.56 15.06 12.48
N THR A 321 9.74 15.50 11.53
CA THR A 321 8.98 14.63 10.63
C THR A 321 9.89 13.79 9.71
N MET A 322 10.94 14.40 9.13
CA MET A 322 11.90 13.66 8.30
C MET A 322 12.68 12.63 9.11
N SER A 323 12.95 12.91 10.37
CA SER A 323 13.62 11.97 11.28
C SER A 323 12.73 10.78 11.64
N CYS A 324 11.41 11.00 11.79
CA CYS A 324 10.44 9.92 11.91
C CYS A 324 10.42 9.03 10.66
N LEU A 325 10.44 9.61 9.45
CA LEU A 325 10.54 8.84 8.21
C LEU A 325 11.87 8.07 8.10
N TYR A 326 12.98 8.70 8.48
CA TYR A 326 14.29 8.05 8.51
C TYR A 326 14.30 6.86 9.45
N CYS A 327 13.71 7.02 10.65
CA CYS A 327 13.49 5.96 11.61
C CYS A 327 12.70 4.79 10.99
N ALA A 328 11.60 5.07 10.27
CA ALA A 328 10.79 4.07 9.60
C ALA A 328 11.58 3.29 8.52
N VAL A 329 12.38 3.98 7.70
CA VAL A 329 13.28 3.35 6.71
C VAL A 329 14.34 2.49 7.40
N SER A 330 14.97 2.99 8.47
CA SER A 330 15.97 2.25 9.24
C SER A 330 15.39 0.99 9.87
N ASN A 331 14.15 1.06 10.34
CA ASN A 331 13.43 -0.09 10.87
C ASN A 331 13.10 -1.11 9.78
N ALA A 332 12.52 -0.68 8.65
CA ALA A 332 12.24 -1.55 7.52
C ALA A 332 13.51 -2.25 6.99
N THR A 333 14.63 -1.55 6.98
CA THR A 333 15.94 -2.11 6.62
C THR A 333 16.41 -3.14 7.63
N ALA A 334 16.31 -2.86 8.93
CA ALA A 334 16.67 -3.83 9.98
C ALA A 334 15.83 -5.11 9.89
N SER A 335 14.50 -4.99 9.73
CA SER A 335 13.61 -6.14 9.50
C SER A 335 13.99 -6.92 8.24
N SER A 336 14.39 -6.23 7.16
CA SER A 336 14.83 -6.86 5.92
C SER A 336 16.09 -7.72 6.12
N LEU A 337 17.12 -7.18 6.78
CA LEU A 337 18.38 -7.90 7.03
C LEU A 337 18.20 -9.10 7.97
N LEU A 338 17.36 -8.95 9.00
CA LEU A 338 17.03 -10.03 9.93
C LEU A 338 16.24 -11.15 9.24
N GLY A 339 15.28 -10.80 8.38
CA GLY A 339 14.49 -11.76 7.60
C GLY A 339 15.33 -12.56 6.59
N ILE A 340 16.36 -11.95 5.99
CA ILE A 340 17.31 -12.69 5.12
C ILE A 340 18.15 -13.67 5.94
N SER A 341 18.61 -13.25 7.13
CA SER A 341 19.47 -14.08 7.99
C SER A 341 18.74 -15.31 8.53
N SER A 342 17.46 -15.18 8.86
CA SER A 342 16.64 -16.30 9.36
C SER A 342 16.31 -17.33 8.27
N ALA A 343 16.18 -16.92 7.01
CA ALA A 343 15.91 -17.82 5.89
C ALA A 343 17.12 -18.71 5.51
N VAL A 344 18.35 -18.33 5.87
CA VAL A 344 19.59 -19.02 5.47
C VAL A 344 20.04 -20.10 6.48
N SER A 345 19.41 -20.22 7.66
CA SER A 345 19.88 -21.12 8.74
C SER A 345 18.90 -22.24 9.12
N PRO A 346 19.09 -23.47 8.61
CA PRO A 346 18.63 -24.67 9.29
C PRO A 346 19.71 -25.77 9.34
N LYS A 347 20.72 -25.65 10.22
CA LYS A 347 21.50 -26.78 10.79
C LYS A 347 22.64 -26.26 11.68
N CYS A 348 22.51 -26.48 12.99
CA CYS A 348 23.57 -26.97 13.90
C CYS A 348 23.06 -26.94 15.36
N THR A 349 22.40 -28.01 15.80
CA THR A 349 22.27 -28.34 17.23
C THR A 349 22.78 -29.76 17.45
N GLY A 350 24.10 -29.92 17.39
CA GLY A 350 24.80 -31.10 17.89
C GLY A 350 25.24 -30.88 19.33
N THR A 351 24.58 -31.59 20.25
CA THR A 351 25.05 -32.05 21.58
C THR A 351 25.66 -31.03 22.56
N ASN A 352 24.88 -30.68 23.60
CA ASN A 352 25.32 -30.66 25.00
C ASN A 352 24.12 -30.46 25.96
N PRO A 353 23.83 -31.39 26.90
CA PRO A 353 22.82 -31.20 27.92
C PRO A 353 23.46 -30.53 29.14
N GLY A 354 23.12 -29.27 29.42
CA GLY A 354 23.61 -28.60 30.62
C GLY A 354 23.32 -27.10 30.70
N ASN A 355 22.16 -26.79 31.28
CA ASN A 355 21.97 -25.63 32.17
C ASN A 355 22.03 -24.21 31.56
N SER A 356 20.90 -23.75 31.00
CA SER A 356 20.33 -22.42 31.30
C SER A 356 18.98 -22.25 30.59
N SER A 357 17.93 -22.05 31.36
CA SER A 357 16.59 -21.68 30.92
C SER A 357 16.60 -20.37 30.11
N ALA A 358 16.28 -20.45 28.82
CA ALA A 358 15.95 -19.27 27.99
C ALA A 358 14.58 -19.49 27.32
N LYS A 359 13.58 -18.79 27.86
CA LYS A 359 12.35 -18.42 27.15
C LYS A 359 12.77 -17.64 25.89
N GLY A 360 12.56 -18.20 24.70
CA GLY A 360 12.99 -17.54 23.45
C GLY A 360 12.02 -17.66 22.28
N VAL A 361 10.83 -18.23 22.47
CA VAL A 361 9.89 -18.51 21.36
C VAL A 361 8.71 -17.52 21.31
N ASP A 362 8.43 -16.77 22.38
CA ASP A 362 7.29 -15.84 22.43
C ASP A 362 7.62 -14.36 22.09
N ASP A 363 8.89 -13.97 21.91
CA ASP A 363 9.30 -12.56 21.74
C ASP A 363 9.29 -12.05 20.27
N ASP A 364 9.29 -12.95 19.29
CA ASP A 364 9.41 -12.58 17.87
C ASP A 364 8.15 -11.86 17.33
N GLY A 365 6.96 -12.31 17.75
CA GLY A 365 5.68 -11.69 17.36
C GLY A 365 5.44 -10.29 17.95
N GLY A 366 6.02 -9.99 19.12
CA GLY A 366 5.92 -8.68 19.76
C GLY A 366 6.77 -7.64 19.03
N SER A 367 8.00 -8.00 18.66
CA SER A 367 8.92 -7.12 17.95
C SER A 367 8.40 -6.71 16.57
N ASP A 368 7.78 -7.61 15.82
CA ASP A 368 7.20 -7.32 14.51
C ASP A 368 6.03 -6.33 14.58
N ASN A 369 5.16 -6.47 15.58
CA ASN A 369 4.08 -5.51 15.81
C ASN A 369 4.63 -4.12 16.18
N HIS A 370 5.66 -4.05 17.02
CA HIS A 370 6.33 -2.78 17.31
C HIS A 370 6.92 -2.15 16.06
N ALA A 371 7.53 -2.95 15.17
CA ALA A 371 8.07 -2.46 13.91
C ALA A 371 6.99 -1.86 13.00
N ILE A 372 5.84 -2.53 12.89
CA ILE A 372 4.66 -2.02 12.17
C ILE A 372 4.21 -0.68 12.75
N THR A 373 4.02 -0.62 14.07
CA THR A 373 3.56 0.61 14.76
C THR A 373 4.50 1.79 14.55
N VAL A 374 5.83 1.58 14.58
CA VAL A 374 6.81 2.66 14.30
C VAL A 374 6.62 3.22 12.89
N VAL A 375 6.47 2.34 11.88
CA VAL A 375 6.31 2.77 10.48
C VAL A 375 4.97 3.48 10.29
N GLU A 376 3.88 2.94 10.81
CA GLU A 376 2.56 3.59 10.75
C GLU A 376 2.57 4.97 11.41
N LYS A 377 3.10 5.08 12.63
CA LYS A 377 3.17 6.37 13.34
C LYS A 377 4.04 7.37 12.62
N ALA A 378 5.16 6.97 12.03
CA ALA A 378 5.99 7.86 11.22
C ALA A 378 5.24 8.42 9.99
N LEU A 379 4.50 7.56 9.29
CA LEU A 379 3.70 7.95 8.11
C LEU A 379 2.49 8.81 8.50
N GLU A 380 1.85 8.52 9.64
CA GLU A 380 0.78 9.35 10.21
C GLU A 380 1.29 10.72 10.63
N ILE A 381 2.43 10.81 11.33
CA ILE A 381 3.07 12.09 11.70
C ILE A 381 3.36 12.92 10.45
N PHE A 382 3.92 12.30 9.41
CA PHE A 382 4.17 12.99 8.15
C PHE A 382 2.89 13.55 7.54
N THR A 383 1.83 12.75 7.52
CA THR A 383 0.53 13.14 6.94
C THR A 383 -0.15 14.23 7.76
N LEU A 384 -0.06 14.14 9.09
CA LEU A 384 -0.57 15.13 10.03
C LEU A 384 0.12 16.48 9.81
N VAL A 385 1.45 16.53 9.82
CA VAL A 385 2.21 17.77 9.62
C VAL A 385 1.97 18.35 8.23
N SER A 386 1.93 17.51 7.19
CA SER A 386 1.55 17.94 5.83
C SER A 386 0.16 18.59 5.81
N GLY A 387 -0.81 17.99 6.51
CA GLY A 387 -2.17 18.53 6.65
C GLY A 387 -2.19 19.87 7.36
N ILE A 388 -1.41 20.02 8.44
CA ILE A 388 -1.30 21.27 9.21
C ILE A 388 -0.69 22.38 8.36
N ILE A 389 0.39 22.11 7.62
CA ILE A 389 0.98 23.06 6.67
C ILE A 389 -0.04 23.43 5.58
N LYS A 390 -0.75 22.45 5.02
CA LYS A 390 -1.77 22.68 3.98
C LYS A 390 -2.93 23.56 4.47
N SER A 391 -3.37 23.39 5.72
CA SER A 391 -4.49 24.15 6.31
C SER A 391 -4.09 25.52 6.85
N SER A 392 -2.80 25.81 6.94
CA SER A 392 -2.32 27.06 7.51
C SER A 392 -2.63 28.24 6.59
N THR A 393 -2.98 29.39 7.18
CA THR A 393 -3.19 30.63 6.42
C THR A 393 -1.88 31.37 6.16
N ARG A 394 -0.79 31.00 6.83
CA ARG A 394 0.52 31.68 6.77
C ARG A 394 1.56 30.90 5.99
N THR A 395 1.39 29.60 5.86
CA THR A 395 2.29 28.67 5.17
C THR A 395 1.43 27.78 4.28
N GLY A 396 1.93 27.38 3.12
CA GLY A 396 1.12 26.60 2.18
C GLY A 396 1.56 26.79 0.74
N GLY A 397 1.17 25.87 -0.14
CA GLY A 397 1.69 25.86 -1.50
C GLY A 397 3.17 25.45 -1.49
N GLN A 398 4.10 26.41 -1.58
CA GLN A 398 5.53 26.13 -1.77
C GLN A 398 6.15 25.36 -0.60
N GLU A 399 5.90 25.75 0.64
CA GLU A 399 6.46 25.05 1.80
C GLU A 399 5.89 23.62 1.94
N LEU A 400 4.63 23.41 1.57
CA LEU A 400 4.03 22.08 1.52
C LEU A 400 4.73 21.22 0.47
N GLN A 401 4.96 21.75 -0.74
CA GLN A 401 5.67 21.03 -1.79
C GLN A 401 7.13 20.74 -1.40
N ASN A 402 7.81 21.65 -0.72
CA ASN A 402 9.15 21.40 -0.18
C ASN A 402 9.14 20.31 0.90
N HIS A 403 8.11 20.28 1.75
CA HIS A 403 7.91 19.21 2.73
C HIS A 403 7.71 17.84 2.05
N LEU A 404 6.88 17.79 1.00
CA LEU A 404 6.69 16.58 0.18
C LEU A 404 7.98 16.15 -0.50
N LEU A 405 8.76 17.09 -1.05
CA LEU A 405 10.06 16.83 -1.67
C LEU A 405 11.04 16.19 -0.67
N MET A 406 11.19 16.77 0.53
CA MET A 406 12.13 16.24 1.50
C MET A 406 11.73 14.83 1.96
N GLY A 407 10.43 14.58 2.16
CA GLY A 407 9.99 13.25 2.57
C GLY A 407 10.09 12.23 1.44
N SER A 408 9.84 12.62 0.18
CA SER A 408 10.05 11.72 -0.97
C SER A 408 11.53 11.42 -1.14
N TRP A 409 12.41 12.40 -0.97
CA TRP A 409 13.85 12.22 -0.97
C TRP A 409 14.33 11.24 0.10
N VAL A 410 13.85 11.35 1.35
CA VAL A 410 14.19 10.40 2.43
C VAL A 410 13.75 8.98 2.09
N LEU A 411 12.51 8.80 1.61
CA LEU A 411 11.97 7.48 1.29
C LEU A 411 12.67 6.84 0.08
N ILE A 412 12.88 7.60 -1.01
CA ILE A 412 13.54 7.09 -2.23
C ILE A 412 14.99 6.70 -1.95
N THR A 413 15.75 7.61 -1.32
CA THR A 413 17.16 7.35 -0.94
C THR A 413 17.23 6.18 0.04
N GLY A 414 16.28 6.12 0.97
CA GLY A 414 16.15 5.05 1.95
C GLY A 414 15.90 3.68 1.32
N LEU A 415 14.90 3.57 0.46
CA LEU A 415 14.55 2.33 -0.24
C LEU A 415 15.69 1.88 -1.16
N GLN A 416 16.32 2.80 -1.90
CA GLN A 416 17.50 2.48 -2.73
C GLN A 416 18.66 1.91 -1.90
N THR A 417 18.93 2.53 -0.75
CA THR A 417 19.98 2.09 0.16
C THR A 417 19.64 0.73 0.79
N GLN A 418 18.37 0.51 1.14
CA GLN A 418 17.87 -0.78 1.62
C GLN A 418 18.10 -1.89 0.59
N LEU A 419 17.67 -1.69 -0.67
CA LEU A 419 17.85 -2.67 -1.74
C LEU A 419 19.34 -3.02 -1.95
N SER A 420 20.20 -2.02 -1.87
CA SER A 420 21.65 -2.19 -1.98
C SER A 420 22.19 -3.01 -0.79
N ALA A 421 21.84 -2.64 0.44
CA ALA A 421 22.29 -3.35 1.65
C ALA A 421 21.86 -4.82 1.67
N SER A 422 20.61 -5.12 1.31
CA SER A 422 20.08 -6.48 1.25
C SER A 422 20.76 -7.34 0.17
N SER A 423 21.29 -6.72 -0.90
CA SER A 423 21.99 -7.42 -1.98
C SER A 423 23.41 -7.88 -1.59
N PHE A 424 24.11 -7.15 -0.72
CA PHE A 424 25.53 -7.37 -0.41
C PHE A 424 25.79 -8.19 0.84
N LEU A 425 24.76 -8.71 1.52
CA LEU A 425 24.96 -9.60 2.66
C LEU A 425 25.73 -10.87 2.20
N PRO A 426 26.94 -11.13 2.77
CA PRO A 426 27.71 -12.31 2.42
C PRO A 426 26.92 -13.56 2.78
N ALA A 427 26.84 -14.51 1.84
CA ALA A 427 26.44 -15.87 2.19
C ALA A 427 27.55 -16.42 3.08
N ASP A 428 27.23 -16.77 4.32
CA ASP A 428 28.20 -17.33 5.26
C ASP A 428 28.68 -18.69 4.74
N LYS A 429 29.71 -18.68 3.90
CA LYS A 429 30.47 -19.86 3.52
C LYS A 429 31.81 -19.76 4.25
N GLY A 430 31.86 -20.41 5.40
CA GLY A 430 33.10 -20.73 6.08
C GLY A 430 34.06 -21.47 5.14
N LYS A 431 35.07 -20.77 4.67
CA LYS A 431 36.43 -21.27 4.41
C LYS A 431 37.32 -20.06 4.14
N GLU A 432 38.18 -19.76 5.11
CA GLU A 432 39.31 -18.86 4.91
C GLU A 432 40.21 -19.44 3.80
N GLU A 433 40.13 -18.90 2.58
CA GLU A 433 41.25 -18.97 1.66
C GLU A 433 42.13 -17.75 1.87
N LYS A 434 43.33 -18.02 2.40
CA LYS A 434 44.41 -17.06 2.50
C LYS A 434 44.78 -16.49 1.13
N GLY A 435 44.65 -15.17 1.04
CA GLY A 435 45.58 -14.34 0.27
C GLY A 435 45.19 -14.04 -1.16
N LYS A 436 44.70 -12.81 -1.38
CA LYS A 436 45.15 -11.89 -2.44
C LYS A 436 44.69 -10.46 -2.12
N SER A 437 45.57 -9.51 -2.38
CA SER A 437 45.54 -8.11 -1.96
C SER A 437 44.27 -7.33 -2.33
N PRO A 438 43.82 -6.38 -1.48
CA PRO A 438 42.66 -5.54 -1.76
C PRO A 438 43.09 -4.34 -2.61
N SER A 439 43.06 -4.46 -3.93
CA SER A 439 43.26 -3.31 -4.81
C SER A 439 42.62 -3.53 -6.17
N LYS A 440 41.34 -3.12 -6.26
CA LYS A 440 40.65 -2.46 -7.40
C LYS A 440 39.14 -2.62 -7.21
N MET A 441 38.56 -1.91 -6.22
CA MET A 441 37.17 -1.46 -6.36
C MET A 441 37.19 -0.35 -7.41
N ARG A 442 37.07 -0.76 -8.68
CA ARG A 442 36.76 0.15 -9.78
C ARG A 442 35.24 0.27 -9.81
N GLU A 443 34.75 1.50 -9.74
CA GLU A 443 33.35 1.85 -9.98
C GLU A 443 32.86 1.17 -11.27
N GLY A 444 31.87 0.29 -11.15
CA GLY A 444 31.37 -0.51 -12.26
C GLY A 444 30.31 -1.49 -11.80
N SER A 445 29.05 -1.05 -11.80
CA SER A 445 27.82 -1.86 -11.75
C SER A 445 27.89 -3.15 -10.93
N SER A 446 27.90 -3.02 -9.61
CA SER A 446 27.55 -4.13 -8.71
C SER A 446 26.08 -4.52 -8.94
N ARG A 447 25.83 -5.53 -9.77
CA ARG A 447 24.47 -5.99 -10.09
C ARG A 447 23.75 -6.41 -8.81
N ILE A 448 22.59 -5.81 -8.55
CA ILE A 448 21.74 -6.12 -7.39
C ILE A 448 21.20 -7.56 -7.55
N ASN A 449 21.37 -8.39 -6.52
CA ASN A 449 20.81 -9.73 -6.46
C ASN A 449 19.35 -9.67 -6.04
N LEU A 450 18.46 -9.63 -7.04
CA LEU A 450 17.02 -9.53 -6.84
C LEU A 450 16.42 -10.66 -6.00
N MET A 451 16.98 -11.87 -6.06
CA MET A 451 16.48 -13.01 -5.27
C MET A 451 16.70 -12.81 -3.77
N LYS A 452 17.90 -12.39 -3.36
CA LYS A 452 18.19 -12.07 -1.96
C LYS A 452 17.36 -10.89 -1.46
N VAL A 453 17.23 -9.86 -2.29
CA VAL A 453 16.41 -8.69 -1.95
C VAL A 453 14.94 -9.10 -1.78
N GLN A 454 14.41 -9.99 -2.62
CA GLN A 454 13.05 -10.50 -2.51
C GLN A 454 12.78 -11.20 -1.18
N GLN A 455 13.75 -11.96 -0.64
CA GLN A 455 13.62 -12.62 0.66
C GLN A 455 13.46 -11.59 1.80
N GLY A 456 14.24 -10.51 1.77
CA GLY A 456 14.18 -9.45 2.78
C GLY A 456 13.10 -8.39 2.58
N PHE A 457 12.46 -8.30 1.41
CA PHE A 457 11.52 -7.22 1.11
C PHE A 457 10.16 -7.46 1.77
N GLY A 458 9.81 -6.74 2.84
CA GLY A 458 8.60 -6.97 3.65
C GLY A 458 7.50 -5.93 3.50
N VAL A 459 6.39 -6.11 4.24
CA VAL A 459 5.22 -5.21 4.24
C VAL A 459 5.54 -3.78 4.67
N LEU A 460 6.56 -3.60 5.52
CA LEU A 460 7.05 -2.26 5.91
C LEU A 460 7.61 -1.51 4.70
N SER A 461 8.42 -2.18 3.87
CA SER A 461 8.95 -1.59 2.63
C SER A 461 7.83 -1.31 1.62
N VAL A 462 6.78 -2.13 1.58
CA VAL A 462 5.60 -1.89 0.75
C VAL A 462 4.91 -0.58 1.16
N ALA A 463 4.62 -0.40 2.45
CA ALA A 463 3.99 0.83 2.96
C ALA A 463 4.82 2.09 2.66
N LEU A 464 6.14 2.01 2.85
CA LEU A 464 7.06 3.12 2.55
C LEU A 464 7.09 3.43 1.04
N ALA A 465 7.15 2.42 0.17
CA ALA A 465 7.15 2.60 -1.27
C ALA A 465 5.83 3.20 -1.78
N SER A 466 4.68 2.70 -1.33
CA SER A 466 3.37 3.27 -1.67
C SER A 466 3.24 4.73 -1.22
N ARG A 467 3.77 5.09 -0.04
CA ARG A 467 3.80 6.50 0.38
C ARG A 467 4.72 7.34 -0.49
N ALA A 468 5.92 6.84 -0.82
CA ALA A 468 6.84 7.54 -1.68
C ALA A 468 6.22 7.86 -3.06
N LEU A 469 5.53 6.88 -3.66
CA LEU A 469 4.77 7.08 -4.90
C LEU A 469 3.72 8.18 -4.75
N THR A 470 2.92 8.14 -3.68
CA THR A 470 1.89 9.17 -3.43
C THR A 470 2.49 10.58 -3.35
N MET A 471 3.64 10.72 -2.69
CA MET A 471 4.31 12.01 -2.53
C MET A 471 4.94 12.50 -3.83
N MET A 472 5.56 11.59 -4.60
CA MET A 472 6.07 11.91 -5.95
C MET A 472 4.94 12.30 -6.90
N SER A 473 3.80 11.60 -6.87
CA SER A 473 2.63 11.95 -7.67
C SER A 473 2.17 13.38 -7.39
N ALA A 474 2.04 13.77 -6.13
CA ALA A 474 1.64 15.13 -5.77
C ALA A 474 2.62 16.22 -6.25
N LEU A 475 3.93 15.92 -6.24
CA LEU A 475 4.96 16.82 -6.78
C LEU A 475 4.90 16.90 -8.31
N LEU A 476 4.58 15.79 -8.99
CA LEU A 476 4.51 15.73 -10.45
C LEU A 476 3.18 16.25 -10.99
N ASP A 477 2.09 16.18 -10.22
CA ASP A 477 0.84 16.89 -10.53
C ASP A 477 1.11 18.41 -10.59
N ASP A 478 1.89 18.96 -9.64
CA ASP A 478 2.30 20.37 -9.64
C ASP A 478 3.14 20.73 -10.88
N LEU A 479 4.06 19.83 -11.27
CA LEU A 479 4.86 19.99 -12.50
C LEU A 479 4.00 20.00 -13.77
N GLN A 480 2.99 19.14 -13.85
CA GLN A 480 2.07 19.11 -15.00
C GLN A 480 1.31 20.43 -15.14
N VAL A 481 0.89 21.02 -14.03
CA VAL A 481 0.23 22.34 -14.03
C VAL A 481 1.21 23.46 -14.43
N GLU A 482 2.45 23.42 -13.92
CA GLU A 482 3.49 24.40 -14.28
C GLU A 482 3.82 24.35 -15.78
N CYS A 483 3.98 23.16 -16.36
CA CYS A 483 4.25 22.98 -17.79
C CYS A 483 3.11 23.52 -18.67
N ALA A 484 1.85 23.22 -18.34
CA ALA A 484 0.70 23.73 -19.10
C ALA A 484 0.59 25.27 -19.11
N SER A 485 1.20 25.94 -18.11
CA SER A 485 1.20 27.40 -18.00
C SER A 485 2.37 28.08 -18.74
N SER A 486 3.49 27.37 -18.91
CA SER A 486 4.72 27.87 -19.56
C SER A 486 4.58 27.99 -21.08
N ASP A 487 3.73 27.18 -21.71
CA ASP A 487 3.43 27.24 -23.16
C ASP A 487 2.84 28.59 -23.62
N ILE A 488 2.38 29.45 -22.70
CA ILE A 488 1.81 30.77 -23.00
C ILE A 488 2.88 31.88 -23.08
N TYR A 489 4.05 31.68 -22.48
CA TYR A 489 5.05 32.76 -22.30
C TYR A 489 6.47 32.44 -22.82
N ASP A 490 6.81 31.19 -23.14
CA ASP A 490 8.16 30.79 -23.56
C ASP A 490 8.41 30.88 -25.08
N VAL A 491 8.51 32.11 -25.59
CA VAL A 491 9.14 32.39 -26.91
C VAL A 491 10.56 32.95 -26.75
N GLN A 492 11.09 33.10 -25.52
CA GLN A 492 12.38 33.80 -25.30
C GLN A 492 13.34 33.18 -24.26
N GLY A 493 13.07 31.97 -23.75
CA GLY A 493 14.01 31.21 -22.92
C GLY A 493 14.94 30.32 -23.73
N ASP A 494 16.24 30.34 -23.43
CA ASP A 494 17.25 29.45 -24.02
C ASP A 494 16.96 27.98 -23.61
N PRO A 495 16.71 27.04 -24.54
CA PRO A 495 16.31 25.66 -24.23
C PRO A 495 17.37 24.80 -23.52
N ASP A 496 18.59 25.32 -23.35
CA ASP A 496 19.76 24.63 -22.76
C ASP A 496 20.11 25.07 -21.32
N MET A 497 19.34 25.97 -20.70
CA MET A 497 19.53 26.28 -19.26
C MET A 497 18.93 25.18 -18.39
N GLU A 498 19.73 24.13 -18.11
CA GLU A 498 19.38 23.13 -17.10
C GLU A 498 19.19 23.79 -15.73
N SER A 499 17.96 23.77 -15.22
CA SER A 499 17.64 24.33 -13.90
C SER A 499 18.29 23.49 -12.80
N GLU A 500 18.99 24.15 -11.87
CA GLU A 500 19.66 23.48 -10.76
C GLU A 500 18.64 22.74 -9.85
N PRO A 501 18.93 21.49 -9.42
CA PRO A 501 18.04 20.77 -8.53
C PRO A 501 17.80 21.50 -7.21
N ALA A 502 16.56 21.46 -6.71
CA ALA A 502 16.19 22.12 -5.46
C ALA A 502 17.09 21.70 -4.26
N GLY A 503 17.32 22.65 -3.35
CA GLY A 503 17.87 22.37 -2.04
C GLY A 503 16.89 21.60 -1.15
N LEU A 504 17.40 20.97 -0.09
CA LEU A 504 16.57 20.35 0.95
C LEU A 504 16.30 21.37 2.07
N ASP A 505 15.61 22.44 1.70
CA ASP A 505 15.23 23.54 2.60
C ASP A 505 13.72 23.75 2.51
N ILE A 506 13.06 23.77 3.67
CA ILE A 506 11.62 23.94 3.76
C ILE A 506 11.17 25.34 3.31
N LEU A 507 11.99 26.36 3.55
CA LEU A 507 11.70 27.76 3.26
C LEU A 507 12.18 28.19 1.87
N GLY A 508 12.83 27.29 1.12
CA GLY A 508 13.37 27.61 -0.18
C GLY A 508 12.29 27.88 -1.22
N HIS A 509 12.55 28.82 -2.12
CA HIS A 509 11.66 29.10 -3.24
C HIS A 509 12.14 28.32 -4.46
N TYR A 510 11.48 27.19 -4.73
CA TYR A 510 11.82 26.31 -5.85
C TYR A 510 10.63 26.17 -6.81
N SER A 511 10.91 25.95 -8.09
CA SER A 511 9.88 25.56 -9.06
C SER A 511 9.54 24.07 -8.94
N ALA A 512 8.40 23.63 -9.50
CA ALA A 512 8.04 22.22 -9.52
C ALA A 512 9.08 21.39 -10.29
N GLN A 513 9.65 21.94 -11.37
CA GLN A 513 10.72 21.29 -12.12
C GLN A 513 12.00 21.10 -11.28
N GLN A 514 12.41 22.10 -10.49
CA GLN A 514 13.58 21.99 -9.60
C GLN A 514 13.37 20.93 -8.51
N ARG A 515 12.15 20.85 -7.96
CA ARG A 515 11.78 19.81 -7.01
C ARG A 515 11.79 18.43 -7.67
N ALA A 516 11.24 18.31 -8.87
CA ALA A 516 11.27 17.06 -9.65
C ALA A 516 12.71 16.60 -9.90
N ALA A 517 13.57 17.48 -10.41
CA ALA A 517 14.98 17.19 -10.63
C ALA A 517 15.68 16.68 -9.36
N LYS A 518 15.34 17.24 -8.19
CA LYS A 518 15.94 16.83 -6.91
C LYS A 518 15.58 15.40 -6.51
N PHE A 519 14.31 15.00 -6.54
CA PHE A 519 13.97 13.63 -6.12
C PHE A 519 14.28 12.59 -7.21
N LEU A 520 14.17 12.96 -8.49
CA LEU A 520 14.54 12.09 -9.61
C LEU A 520 16.05 11.79 -9.64
N GLY A 521 16.87 12.72 -9.14
CA GLY A 521 18.31 12.57 -8.94
C GLY A 521 18.71 11.96 -7.59
N ALA A 522 17.77 11.63 -6.70
CA ALA A 522 18.08 11.05 -5.39
C ALA A 522 18.59 9.60 -5.47
N ALA A 523 18.13 8.87 -6.49
CA ALA A 523 18.48 7.50 -6.81
C ALA A 523 18.28 7.29 -8.33
N PRO A 524 18.81 6.21 -8.94
CA PRO A 524 18.40 5.83 -10.29
C PRO A 524 16.93 5.38 -10.29
N LEU A 525 15.99 6.33 -10.24
CA LEU A 525 14.59 6.06 -9.88
C LEU A 525 13.92 5.08 -10.84
N ASN A 526 14.16 5.19 -12.15
CA ASN A 526 13.64 4.22 -13.11
C ASN A 526 14.08 2.79 -12.74
N GLN A 527 15.36 2.59 -12.45
CA GLN A 527 15.89 1.29 -12.02
C GLN A 527 15.26 0.83 -10.70
N LEU A 528 15.16 1.72 -9.70
CA LEU A 528 14.53 1.42 -8.42
C LEU A 528 13.09 0.96 -8.58
N LEU A 529 12.29 1.68 -9.38
CA LEU A 529 10.88 1.35 -9.64
C LEU A 529 10.73 0.00 -10.33
N PHE A 530 11.56 -0.30 -11.35
CA PHE A 530 11.57 -1.63 -11.97
C PHE A 530 11.92 -2.74 -10.98
N TYR A 531 12.91 -2.53 -10.11
CA TYR A 531 13.24 -3.52 -9.07
C TYR A 531 12.11 -3.71 -8.06
N LEU A 532 11.54 -2.63 -7.53
CA LEU A 532 10.42 -2.71 -6.58
C LEU A 532 9.21 -3.38 -7.21
N ALA A 533 8.85 -3.08 -8.46
CA ALA A 533 7.75 -3.73 -9.17
C ALA A 533 8.00 -5.23 -9.34
N THR A 534 9.21 -5.61 -9.77
CA THR A 534 9.59 -7.03 -9.95
C THR A 534 9.55 -7.80 -8.65
N ILE A 535 10.16 -7.26 -7.59
CA ILE A 535 10.22 -7.91 -6.28
C ILE A 535 8.81 -8.06 -5.71
N SER A 536 7.99 -7.00 -5.78
CA SER A 536 6.62 -7.03 -5.26
C SER A 536 5.76 -8.02 -6.02
N TYR A 537 5.81 -8.01 -7.35
CA TYR A 537 5.10 -8.98 -8.20
C TYR A 537 5.52 -10.42 -7.89
N ARG A 538 6.82 -10.74 -7.89
CA ARG A 538 7.31 -12.10 -7.60
C ARG A 538 6.96 -12.57 -6.19
N LYS A 539 7.00 -11.66 -5.21
CA LYS A 539 6.60 -11.97 -3.83
C LYS A 539 5.10 -12.25 -3.74
N ALA A 540 4.26 -11.48 -4.43
CA ALA A 540 2.83 -11.76 -4.54
C ALA A 540 2.57 -13.14 -5.18
N CYS A 541 3.27 -13.48 -6.28
CA CYS A 541 3.17 -14.79 -6.92
C CYS A 541 3.62 -15.94 -5.99
N THR A 542 4.64 -15.70 -5.16
CA THR A 542 5.13 -16.70 -4.19
C THR A 542 4.11 -16.93 -3.07
N LEU A 543 3.57 -15.87 -2.48
CA LEU A 543 2.54 -15.96 -1.43
C LEU A 543 1.25 -16.57 -1.96
N LYS A 544 0.84 -16.20 -3.19
CA LYS A 544 -0.28 -16.83 -3.92
C LYS A 544 -0.09 -18.35 -4.01
N ARG A 545 1.10 -18.83 -4.39
CA ARG A 545 1.38 -20.28 -4.49
C ARG A 545 1.29 -20.98 -3.14
N ILE A 546 1.81 -20.35 -2.07
CA ILE A 546 1.75 -20.89 -0.70
C ILE A 546 0.29 -20.97 -0.22
N GLN A 547 -0.53 -19.96 -0.47
CA GLN A 547 -1.96 -19.99 -0.12
C GLN A 547 -2.74 -21.08 -0.86
N LYS A 548 -2.32 -21.42 -2.09
CA LYS A 548 -2.95 -22.49 -2.90
C LYS A 548 -2.70 -23.89 -2.33
N HIS A 549 -1.48 -24.12 -1.85
CA HIS A 549 -1.03 -25.39 -1.31
C HIS A 549 -0.34 -25.12 0.03
N PRO A 550 -1.11 -24.94 1.13
CA PRO A 550 -0.53 -24.87 2.45
C PRO A 550 0.28 -26.15 2.68
N PRO A 551 1.56 -26.06 3.08
CA PRO A 551 2.33 -27.26 3.39
C PRO A 551 1.63 -28.03 4.51
N GLU A 552 1.29 -29.28 4.26
CA GLU A 552 0.75 -30.17 5.30
C GLU A 552 1.89 -30.48 6.29
N GLY A 553 1.76 -30.01 7.53
CA GLY A 553 2.70 -30.28 8.62
C GLY A 553 3.57 -29.08 9.03
N ASP A 554 3.58 -28.82 10.34
CA ASP A 554 4.39 -27.79 11.02
C ASP A 554 5.89 -28.01 10.78
N THR A 555 6.45 -27.42 9.72
CA THR A 555 7.82 -26.90 9.70
C THR A 555 7.98 -25.89 8.56
N PHE A 556 8.07 -24.60 8.91
CA PHE A 556 8.58 -23.59 7.99
C PHE A 556 10.08 -23.84 7.76
N SER A 557 10.41 -24.68 6.79
CA SER A 557 11.76 -24.86 6.27
C SER A 557 11.75 -24.46 4.81
N THR A 558 12.18 -23.23 4.51
CA THR A 558 12.51 -22.80 3.16
C THR A 558 13.79 -23.52 2.72
N SER A 559 13.69 -24.82 2.46
CA SER A 559 14.68 -25.54 1.70
C SER A 559 14.32 -25.36 0.23
N ASP A 560 15.16 -24.60 -0.49
CA ASP A 560 15.06 -24.40 -1.94
C ASP A 560 14.88 -25.75 -2.65
N SER A 561 13.66 -26.01 -3.08
CA SER A 561 13.30 -27.00 -4.09
C SER A 561 12.02 -26.55 -4.79
N THR A 562 12.02 -25.31 -5.30
CA THR A 562 11.18 -24.99 -6.45
C THR A 562 11.89 -25.57 -7.67
N THR A 563 11.32 -26.64 -8.21
CA THR A 563 11.73 -27.35 -9.43
C THR A 563 12.23 -26.38 -10.51
N TYR A 564 13.54 -26.39 -10.69
CA TYR A 564 14.30 -25.69 -11.72
C TYR A 564 14.23 -26.54 -12.98
N TYR A 565 13.41 -26.14 -13.95
CA TYR A 565 13.70 -26.44 -15.35
C TYR A 565 14.66 -25.35 -15.82
N GLU A 566 15.96 -25.62 -15.81
CA GLU A 566 16.85 -25.01 -16.78
C GLU A 566 17.55 -26.09 -17.57
N ASP A 567 17.20 -26.11 -18.86
CA ASP A 567 18.11 -26.49 -19.93
C ASP A 567 19.24 -25.44 -19.99
N ASP A 568 20.50 -25.84 -19.77
CA ASP A 568 21.36 -26.25 -20.89
C ASP A 568 22.85 -26.44 -20.49
N LEU A 569 23.45 -27.46 -21.13
CA LEU A 569 24.90 -27.75 -21.33
C LEU A 569 25.78 -28.28 -20.18
N MET A 570 26.01 -29.61 -20.15
CA MET A 570 27.27 -30.28 -20.56
C MET A 570 27.37 -31.76 -20.08
N SER A 571 27.52 -32.65 -21.06
CA SER A 571 28.54 -33.72 -21.12
C SER A 571 28.43 -35.02 -20.27
N CYS A 572 28.29 -36.14 -21.00
CA CYS A 572 28.67 -37.55 -20.68
C CYS A 572 27.89 -38.25 -19.53
N SER A 573 27.43 -39.50 -19.57
CA SER A 573 27.50 -40.67 -20.46
C SER A 573 26.48 -41.70 -19.93
N ASP A 574 26.16 -42.74 -20.71
CA ASP A 574 25.39 -43.94 -20.34
C ASP A 574 25.72 -44.48 -18.93
N GLU A 575 24.77 -45.16 -18.26
CA GLU A 575 24.83 -46.58 -17.82
C GLU A 575 23.47 -46.99 -17.16
N SER A 576 23.08 -48.26 -17.31
CA SER A 576 21.82 -48.90 -16.89
C SER A 576 21.90 -49.63 -15.52
N SER A 577 20.82 -49.62 -14.73
CA SER A 577 20.33 -50.67 -13.76
C SER A 577 19.29 -50.03 -12.82
N GLY A 578 18.14 -50.61 -12.40
CA GLY A 578 17.77 -51.98 -12.06
C GLY A 578 17.47 -52.08 -10.54
N ASP A 579 16.22 -52.41 -10.19
CA ASP A 579 15.66 -52.91 -8.91
C ASP A 579 15.31 -52.00 -7.69
N ASP A 580 14.04 -52.17 -7.29
CA ASP A 580 13.45 -52.51 -5.97
C ASP A 580 13.26 -51.50 -4.80
N ASP A 581 11.97 -51.22 -4.58
CA ASP A 581 11.11 -51.44 -3.39
C ASP A 581 11.26 -50.71 -2.03
N ASP A 582 10.04 -50.36 -1.56
CA ASP A 582 9.49 -50.25 -0.20
C ASP A 582 9.86 -49.08 0.74
N ASP A 583 8.86 -48.22 1.00
CA ASP A 583 8.30 -48.07 2.35
C ASP A 583 6.90 -47.42 2.32
N SER A 584 5.92 -48.13 2.89
CA SER A 584 4.49 -47.79 2.94
C SER A 584 4.11 -47.08 4.26
N GLU A 585 3.31 -46.01 4.18
CA GLU A 585 2.56 -45.46 5.32
C GLU A 585 1.07 -45.91 5.26
N PRO A 586 0.41 -46.22 6.40
CA PRO A 586 -0.84 -46.98 6.40
C PRO A 586 -2.08 -46.09 6.19
N ILE A 587 -2.84 -46.41 5.14
CA ILE A 587 -4.06 -45.74 4.66
C ILE A 587 -5.33 -45.99 5.51
N LEU A 588 -5.19 -46.37 6.79
CA LEU A 588 -6.31 -46.85 7.63
C LEU A 588 -6.41 -46.19 9.02
N GLY A 589 -5.70 -45.08 9.26
CA GLY A 589 -5.79 -44.34 10.53
C GLY A 589 -7.04 -43.44 10.68
N LEU A 590 -7.61 -42.95 9.58
CA LEU A 590 -8.68 -41.94 9.62
C LEU A 590 -10.10 -42.52 9.76
N TRP A 591 -10.28 -43.82 9.55
CA TRP A 591 -11.60 -44.47 9.64
C TRP A 591 -11.99 -44.88 11.06
N PHE A 592 -11.06 -44.90 12.02
CA PHE A 592 -11.33 -45.43 13.37
C PHE A 592 -11.79 -44.35 14.36
N GLU A 593 -11.45 -43.07 14.15
CA GLU A 593 -11.85 -42.00 15.08
C GLU A 593 -13.31 -41.57 14.93
N GLU A 594 -13.97 -41.88 13.80
CA GLU A 594 -15.37 -41.50 13.56
C GLU A 594 -16.39 -42.49 14.17
N THR A 595 -15.95 -43.62 14.73
CA THR A 595 -16.85 -44.68 15.24
C THR A 595 -17.19 -44.55 16.74
N LEU A 596 -16.63 -43.56 17.46
CA LEU A 596 -16.78 -43.44 18.93
C LEU A 596 -17.66 -42.28 19.43
N ALA A 597 -18.30 -41.50 18.55
CA ALA A 597 -19.22 -40.45 18.98
C ALA A 597 -20.63 -41.03 19.28
N PRO A 598 -21.27 -40.76 20.44
CA PRO A 598 -22.60 -41.27 20.76
C PRO A 598 -23.70 -40.58 19.94
N PRO A 599 -24.85 -41.26 19.69
CA PRO A 599 -25.91 -40.74 18.82
C PRO A 599 -27.00 -40.01 19.63
N ASP A 600 -27.59 -38.95 19.06
CA ASP A 600 -28.89 -38.41 19.49
C ASP A 600 -29.88 -38.32 18.30
N ASN A 601 -31.16 -38.49 18.62
CA ASN A 601 -32.26 -39.09 17.85
C ASN A 601 -32.88 -38.28 16.67
N PRO A 602 -33.77 -38.91 15.84
CA PRO A 602 -34.18 -38.45 14.49
C PRO A 602 -35.64 -37.91 14.43
N PRO A 603 -36.35 -37.85 13.26
CA PRO A 603 -36.40 -36.76 12.29
C PRO A 603 -37.80 -36.13 12.12
N GLY A 604 -37.90 -34.97 11.47
CA GLY A 604 -39.18 -34.32 11.14
C GLY A 604 -39.17 -33.49 9.84
N ASN A 605 -39.57 -34.14 8.74
CA ASN A 605 -40.21 -33.67 7.50
C ASN A 605 -39.80 -32.38 6.75
N GLN A 606 -39.30 -32.64 5.52
CA GLN A 606 -39.67 -32.09 4.20
C GLN A 606 -39.54 -30.57 3.89
N GLY A 607 -38.75 -30.29 2.84
CA GLY A 607 -39.14 -29.31 1.80
C GLY A 607 -38.03 -28.38 1.26
N THR A 608 -37.49 -28.73 0.08
CA THR A 608 -37.07 -27.83 -1.04
C THR A 608 -36.10 -26.65 -0.84
N GLN A 609 -35.00 -26.71 -1.61
CA GLN A 609 -34.27 -25.62 -2.31
C GLN A 609 -33.83 -24.38 -1.51
N ASN A 610 -32.51 -24.19 -1.35
CA ASN A 610 -31.74 -23.17 -2.06
C ASN A 610 -30.26 -23.12 -1.61
N ASN A 611 -29.40 -22.74 -2.56
CA ASN A 611 -28.01 -22.32 -2.37
C ASN A 611 -27.88 -21.33 -1.20
N GLY A 612 -26.94 -21.60 -0.30
CA GLY A 612 -26.57 -20.71 0.80
C GLY A 612 -25.12 -20.94 1.20
N GLU A 613 -24.29 -19.98 0.80
CA GLU A 613 -22.99 -19.55 1.34
C GLU A 613 -22.49 -20.27 2.61
N SER A 614 -21.35 -20.94 2.49
CA SER A 614 -20.54 -21.37 3.63
C SER A 614 -19.73 -20.18 4.15
N ALA A 615 -20.36 -19.40 5.04
CA ALA A 615 -19.66 -18.52 5.96
C ALA A 615 -19.31 -19.32 7.21
N ASP A 616 -18.09 -19.85 7.29
CA ASP A 616 -17.46 -20.06 8.60
C ASP A 616 -15.94 -19.99 8.48
N GLY A 617 -15.33 -19.14 9.31
CA GLY A 617 -13.88 -18.98 9.37
C GLY A 617 -13.35 -17.55 9.32
N ASN A 618 -13.79 -16.62 10.18
CA ASN A 618 -12.87 -15.64 10.76
C ASN A 618 -13.45 -14.92 11.98
N LYS A 619 -13.00 -15.28 13.19
CA LYS A 619 -13.34 -14.56 14.43
C LYS A 619 -12.19 -13.73 14.99
N HIS A 620 -11.22 -13.33 14.17
CA HIS A 620 -10.13 -12.43 14.59
C HIS A 620 -9.82 -11.24 13.66
N SER A 621 -10.62 -10.96 12.62
CA SER A 621 -10.26 -9.99 11.56
C SER A 621 -11.04 -8.67 11.53
N SER A 622 -11.67 -8.21 12.64
CA SER A 622 -12.49 -6.98 12.58
C SER A 622 -11.81 -5.68 13.01
N ASP A 623 -10.53 -5.68 13.40
CA ASP A 623 -9.88 -4.51 14.02
C ASP A 623 -8.84 -3.76 13.15
N ARG A 624 -8.61 -4.16 11.89
CA ARG A 624 -7.55 -3.60 11.02
C ARG A 624 -8.01 -3.00 9.68
N THR A 625 -9.29 -2.68 9.51
CA THR A 625 -9.87 -2.14 8.26
C THR A 625 -9.41 -0.71 7.86
N GLY A 626 -8.26 -0.25 8.34
CA GLY A 626 -7.65 1.04 8.00
C GLY A 626 -6.14 1.15 8.24
N SER A 627 -5.43 0.03 8.41
CA SER A 627 -3.97 0.05 8.61
C SER A 627 -3.22 0.46 7.33
N ILE A 628 -2.20 1.32 7.47
CA ILE A 628 -1.35 1.78 6.35
C ILE A 628 -0.42 0.65 5.88
N VAL A 629 -0.08 -0.28 6.77
CA VAL A 629 0.82 -1.40 6.50
C VAL A 629 -0.02 -2.62 6.11
N PRO A 630 0.22 -3.22 4.93
CA PRO A 630 -0.49 -4.43 4.52
C PRO A 630 -0.25 -5.60 5.50
N GLU A 631 -1.20 -6.54 5.53
CA GLU A 631 -1.08 -7.73 6.36
C GLU A 631 0.12 -8.60 5.95
N LYS A 632 0.87 -9.07 6.95
CA LYS A 632 2.04 -9.93 6.73
C LYS A 632 1.58 -11.31 6.27
N GLY A 633 2.13 -11.78 5.15
CA GLY A 633 1.80 -13.09 4.58
C GLY A 633 0.75 -13.05 3.47
N GLU A 634 0.08 -11.92 3.27
CA GLU A 634 -0.92 -11.75 2.21
C GLU A 634 -0.32 -11.21 0.90
N PRO A 635 -0.72 -11.72 -0.28
CA PRO A 635 -0.23 -11.22 -1.56
C PRO A 635 -0.77 -9.83 -1.94
N HIS A 636 -1.91 -9.41 -1.34
CA HIS A 636 -2.67 -8.21 -1.69
C HIS A 636 -1.83 -6.93 -1.74
N GLY A 637 -1.09 -6.60 -0.69
CA GLY A 637 -0.29 -5.36 -0.63
C GLY A 637 0.84 -5.33 -1.65
N TYR A 638 1.43 -6.48 -1.95
CA TYR A 638 2.56 -6.58 -2.89
C TYR A 638 2.09 -6.42 -4.34
N ILE A 639 1.00 -7.07 -4.74
CA ILE A 639 0.48 -6.91 -6.10
C ILE A 639 -0.06 -5.50 -6.33
N LEU A 640 -0.72 -4.90 -5.31
CA LEU A 640 -1.20 -3.52 -5.37
C LEU A 640 -0.04 -2.54 -5.58
N LEU A 641 1.06 -2.69 -4.85
CA LEU A 641 2.24 -1.85 -5.05
C LEU A 641 2.81 -2.01 -6.46
N ALA A 642 2.90 -3.23 -6.99
CA ALA A 642 3.38 -3.46 -8.35
C ALA A 642 2.50 -2.75 -9.39
N SER A 643 1.17 -2.77 -9.22
CA SER A 643 0.22 -2.02 -10.04
C SER A 643 0.44 -0.51 -9.94
N GLN A 644 0.54 0.01 -8.71
CA GLN A 644 0.76 1.44 -8.44
C GLN A 644 2.05 1.96 -9.08
N ILE A 645 3.12 1.14 -9.10
CA ILE A 645 4.39 1.52 -9.73
C ILE A 645 4.21 1.68 -11.25
N PHE A 646 3.62 0.72 -11.95
CA PHE A 646 3.40 0.84 -13.39
C PHE A 646 2.41 1.95 -13.75
N GLN A 647 1.36 2.15 -12.95
CA GLN A 647 0.43 3.28 -13.12
C GLN A 647 1.14 4.64 -12.93
N PHE A 648 2.00 4.76 -11.90
CA PHE A 648 2.80 5.94 -11.67
C PHE A 648 3.73 6.23 -12.85
N MET A 649 4.49 5.22 -13.31
CA MET A 649 5.40 5.38 -14.43
C MET A 649 4.65 5.73 -15.72
N ASP A 650 3.50 5.11 -15.98
CA ASP A 650 2.68 5.42 -17.14
C ASP A 650 2.15 6.86 -17.13
N LYS A 651 1.51 7.27 -16.02
CA LYS A 651 0.87 8.59 -15.92
C LYS A 651 1.88 9.73 -15.85
N TYR A 652 2.90 9.60 -15.01
CA TYR A 652 3.77 10.72 -14.65
C TYR A 652 5.10 10.75 -15.38
N LEU A 653 5.62 9.60 -15.81
CA LEU A 653 6.89 9.53 -16.54
C LEU A 653 6.64 9.49 -18.05
N LEU A 654 5.91 8.49 -18.54
CA LEU A 654 5.67 8.31 -19.98
C LEU A 654 4.68 9.32 -20.53
N SER A 655 3.59 9.58 -19.81
CA SER A 655 2.49 10.44 -20.30
C SER A 655 2.71 11.92 -20.03
N SER A 656 3.88 12.32 -19.51
CA SER A 656 4.18 13.72 -19.20
C SER A 656 4.27 14.58 -20.47
N GLU A 657 3.79 15.81 -20.37
CA GLU A 657 3.95 16.86 -21.39
C GLU A 657 5.27 17.63 -21.19
N SER A 658 5.91 17.49 -20.02
CA SER A 658 7.18 18.15 -19.70
C SER A 658 8.34 17.60 -20.53
N SER A 659 9.02 18.47 -21.27
CA SER A 659 10.24 18.14 -22.03
C SER A 659 11.36 17.62 -21.12
N PHE A 660 11.49 18.19 -19.92
CA PHE A 660 12.42 17.74 -18.88
C PHE A 660 12.18 16.28 -18.49
N MET A 661 10.92 15.91 -18.23
CA MET A 661 10.57 14.54 -17.86
C MET A 661 10.82 13.55 -19.01
N MET A 662 10.45 13.93 -20.23
CA MET A 662 10.69 13.09 -21.42
C MET A 662 12.18 12.77 -21.60
N ARG A 663 13.06 13.78 -21.45
CA ARG A 663 14.52 13.59 -21.50
C ARG A 663 15.02 12.69 -20.37
N TYR A 664 14.54 12.90 -19.14
CA TYR A 664 14.88 12.07 -17.99
C TYR A 664 14.56 10.59 -18.23
N VAL A 665 13.37 10.30 -18.74
CA VAL A 665 12.93 8.92 -19.01
C VAL A 665 13.79 8.29 -20.11
N GLN A 666 14.00 8.98 -21.22
CA GLN A 666 14.82 8.48 -22.34
C GLN A 666 16.25 8.18 -21.90
N ALA A 667 16.85 9.03 -21.05
CA ALA A 667 18.19 8.82 -20.52
C ALA A 667 18.27 7.71 -19.47
N GLY A 668 17.18 7.45 -18.74
CA GLY A 668 17.15 6.52 -17.61
C GLY A 668 16.76 5.08 -17.94
N LEU A 669 16.38 4.77 -19.19
CA LEU A 669 16.05 3.42 -19.64
C LEU A 669 17.28 2.73 -20.25
N ALA A 670 17.58 1.51 -19.79
CA ALA A 670 18.66 0.68 -20.31
C ALA A 670 18.18 -0.75 -20.59
N GLU A 671 19.07 -1.57 -21.16
CA GLU A 671 18.79 -2.97 -21.52
C GLU A 671 18.25 -3.77 -20.33
N GLN A 672 18.82 -3.56 -19.13
CA GLN A 672 18.41 -4.26 -17.92
C GLN A 672 16.92 -4.05 -17.59
N GLN A 673 16.36 -2.85 -17.81
CA GLN A 673 14.93 -2.61 -17.61
C GLN A 673 14.08 -3.36 -18.64
N MET A 674 14.55 -3.51 -19.88
CA MET A 674 13.84 -4.29 -20.91
C MET A 674 13.85 -5.79 -20.59
N ILE A 675 14.96 -6.32 -20.07
CA ILE A 675 15.07 -7.71 -19.62
C ILE A 675 14.05 -7.98 -18.50
N ILE A 676 13.98 -7.07 -17.52
CA ILE A 676 13.06 -7.18 -16.39
C ILE A 676 11.61 -7.10 -16.87
N LEU A 677 11.30 -6.14 -17.75
CA LEU A 677 9.97 -5.96 -18.32
C LEU A 677 9.52 -7.22 -19.07
N ALA A 678 10.38 -7.77 -19.93
CA ALA A 678 10.12 -9.03 -20.64
C ALA A 678 9.85 -10.19 -19.68
N ALA A 679 10.62 -10.31 -18.59
CA ALA A 679 10.44 -11.36 -17.60
C ALA A 679 9.08 -11.25 -16.88
N ILE A 680 8.65 -10.05 -16.49
CA ILE A 680 7.33 -9.84 -15.87
C ILE A 680 6.21 -10.17 -16.86
N ILE A 681 6.32 -9.72 -18.12
CA ILE A 681 5.31 -9.99 -19.16
C ILE A 681 5.17 -11.50 -19.37
N ARG A 682 6.28 -12.22 -19.55
CA ARG A 682 6.28 -13.68 -19.76
C ARG A 682 5.71 -14.44 -18.58
N ASP A 683 6.10 -14.08 -17.36
CA ASP A 683 5.60 -14.74 -16.14
C ASP A 683 4.08 -14.54 -15.99
N LEU A 684 3.60 -13.32 -16.21
CA LEU A 684 2.17 -13.02 -16.15
C LEU A 684 1.39 -13.72 -17.27
N ASP A 685 1.94 -13.76 -18.48
CA ASP A 685 1.39 -14.51 -19.61
C ASP A 685 1.25 -16.01 -19.30
N ARG A 686 2.28 -16.64 -18.75
CA ARG A 686 2.24 -18.05 -18.33
C ARG A 686 1.22 -18.30 -17.23
N GLU A 687 1.14 -17.43 -16.23
CA GLU A 687 0.18 -17.54 -15.13
C GLU A 687 -1.27 -17.38 -15.60
N THR A 688 -1.50 -16.53 -16.61
CA THR A 688 -2.82 -16.30 -17.20
C THR A 688 -3.23 -17.43 -18.15
N ALA A 689 -2.26 -18.05 -18.83
CA ALA A 689 -2.51 -19.14 -19.78
C ALA A 689 -3.07 -20.40 -19.13
N ARG A 690 -2.75 -20.62 -17.84
CA ARG A 690 -3.23 -21.77 -17.05
C ARG A 690 -4.72 -21.70 -16.70
N THR A 691 -5.40 -20.58 -16.95
CA THR A 691 -6.82 -20.42 -16.62
C THR A 691 -7.69 -20.38 -17.88
N GLU A 692 -8.86 -21.03 -17.83
CA GLU A 692 -9.75 -21.12 -19.00
C GLU A 692 -10.26 -19.75 -19.45
N THR A 693 -10.52 -18.84 -18.50
CA THR A 693 -10.97 -17.46 -18.70
C THR A 693 -9.85 -16.52 -19.15
N GLY A 694 -8.58 -16.91 -19.05
CA GLY A 694 -7.47 -15.98 -19.25
C GLY A 694 -7.44 -14.87 -18.19
N THR A 695 -7.93 -15.16 -16.98
CA THR A 695 -7.84 -14.28 -15.81
C THR A 695 -7.35 -15.07 -14.60
N ILE A 696 -6.67 -14.40 -13.66
CA ILE A 696 -6.11 -15.04 -12.45
C ILE A 696 -7.21 -15.30 -11.39
N SER A 697 -8.42 -14.76 -11.58
CA SER A 697 -9.48 -14.64 -10.55
C SER A 697 -10.13 -15.95 -10.08
N VAL A 698 -10.13 -17.00 -10.88
CA VAL A 698 -11.00 -18.17 -10.63
C VAL A 698 -10.58 -19.00 -9.41
N TYR A 699 -9.31 -18.94 -8.99
CA TYR A 699 -8.76 -19.85 -7.96
C TYR A 699 -8.52 -19.24 -6.58
N PHE A 700 -8.50 -17.91 -6.44
CA PHE A 700 -8.02 -17.23 -5.22
C PHE A 700 -8.98 -16.17 -4.67
N GLY A 701 -10.24 -16.23 -5.10
CA GLY A 701 -11.27 -15.27 -4.73
C GLY A 701 -11.26 -13.99 -5.57
N ALA A 702 -12.41 -13.31 -5.56
CA ALA A 702 -12.67 -12.15 -6.41
C ALA A 702 -11.69 -10.98 -6.15
N THR A 703 -11.32 -10.75 -4.89
CA THR A 703 -10.44 -9.64 -4.50
C THR A 703 -9.05 -9.77 -5.09
N LEU A 704 -8.38 -10.92 -4.89
CA LEU A 704 -7.04 -11.11 -5.43
C LEU A 704 -7.07 -11.18 -6.97
N GLY A 705 -8.11 -11.78 -7.54
CA GLY A 705 -8.38 -11.78 -8.98
C GLY A 705 -8.44 -10.37 -9.57
N SER A 706 -9.17 -9.46 -8.92
CA SER A 706 -9.28 -8.05 -9.32
C SER A 706 -7.93 -7.34 -9.29
N LEU A 707 -7.13 -7.52 -8.23
CA LEU A 707 -5.81 -6.90 -8.12
C LEU A 707 -4.83 -7.37 -9.21
N TYR A 708 -4.86 -8.65 -9.59
CA TYR A 708 -4.06 -9.15 -10.70
C TYR A 708 -4.57 -8.66 -12.06
N SER A 709 -5.88 -8.44 -12.21
CA SER A 709 -6.47 -7.79 -13.39
C SER A 709 -5.98 -6.34 -13.50
N GLU A 710 -6.03 -5.59 -12.41
CA GLU A 710 -5.51 -4.22 -12.33
C GLU A 710 -4.01 -4.17 -12.67
N PHE A 711 -3.21 -5.11 -12.14
CA PHE A 711 -1.80 -5.23 -12.48
C PHE A 711 -1.58 -5.50 -13.97
N SER A 712 -2.33 -6.44 -14.54
CA SER A 712 -2.29 -6.76 -15.97
C SER A 712 -2.59 -5.53 -16.83
N GLN A 713 -3.60 -4.76 -16.46
CA GLN A 713 -3.98 -3.53 -17.18
C GLN A 713 -2.88 -2.47 -17.06
N ALA A 714 -2.35 -2.23 -15.86
CA ALA A 714 -1.28 -1.27 -15.63
C ALA A 714 -0.02 -1.62 -16.45
N LEU A 715 0.38 -2.90 -16.47
CA LEU A 715 1.52 -3.38 -17.25
C LEU A 715 1.30 -3.23 -18.76
N THR A 716 0.12 -3.62 -19.25
CA THR A 716 -0.23 -3.54 -20.67
C THR A 716 -0.23 -2.09 -21.14
N ARG A 717 -0.85 -1.18 -20.37
CA ARG A 717 -0.90 0.25 -20.66
C ARG A 717 0.49 0.89 -20.67
N TYR A 718 1.30 0.62 -19.65
CA TYR A 718 2.68 1.10 -19.58
C TYR A 718 3.48 0.65 -20.81
N THR A 719 3.43 -0.65 -21.14
CA THR A 719 4.16 -1.24 -22.27
C THR A 719 3.68 -0.65 -23.60
N HIS A 720 2.36 -0.47 -23.76
CA HIS A 720 1.78 0.15 -24.95
C HIS A 720 2.26 1.59 -25.14
N ASN A 721 2.18 2.42 -24.10
CA ASN A 721 2.58 3.82 -24.17
C ASN A 721 4.09 4.00 -24.36
N LEU A 722 4.89 3.11 -23.75
CA LEU A 722 6.35 3.08 -23.90
C LEU A 722 6.77 2.91 -25.37
N LEU A 723 6.04 2.07 -26.12
CA LEU A 723 6.25 1.84 -27.55
C LEU A 723 5.59 2.91 -28.42
N ALA A 724 4.32 3.25 -28.17
CA ALA A 724 3.55 4.18 -28.99
C ALA A 724 4.18 5.59 -29.03
N ARG A 725 4.74 6.04 -27.91
CA ARG A 725 5.42 7.35 -27.82
C ARG A 725 6.85 7.33 -28.35
N SER A 726 7.31 6.21 -28.92
CA SER A 726 8.67 6.05 -29.46
C SER A 726 9.77 6.41 -28.46
N ILE A 727 9.54 6.11 -27.17
CA ILE A 727 10.50 6.38 -26.09
C ILE A 727 11.66 5.39 -26.15
N LEU A 728 11.39 4.14 -26.55
CA LEU A 728 12.42 3.13 -26.77
C LEU A 728 13.11 3.32 -28.11
N ASN A 729 14.44 3.41 -28.08
CA ASN A 729 15.27 3.33 -29.28
C ASN A 729 15.25 1.90 -29.87
N GLU A 730 15.75 1.75 -31.10
CA GLU A 730 15.69 0.47 -31.82
C GLU A 730 16.45 -0.66 -31.11
N SER A 731 17.56 -0.36 -30.43
CA SER A 731 18.33 -1.35 -29.66
C SER A 731 17.55 -1.89 -28.46
N LEU A 732 16.82 -1.02 -27.74
CA LEU A 732 16.01 -1.43 -26.59
C LEU A 732 14.75 -2.18 -27.03
N GLN A 733 14.13 -1.78 -28.16
CA GLN A 733 13.05 -2.56 -28.77
C GLN A 733 13.53 -3.96 -29.17
N GLY A 734 14.71 -4.06 -29.78
CA GLY A 734 15.33 -5.35 -30.11
C GLY A 734 15.63 -6.19 -28.87
N THR A 735 16.18 -5.58 -27.82
CA THR A 735 16.43 -6.25 -26.53
C THR A 735 15.15 -6.80 -25.92
N LEU A 736 14.08 -6.00 -25.89
CA LEU A 736 12.77 -6.42 -25.38
C LEU A 736 12.24 -7.63 -26.17
N LEU A 737 12.24 -7.58 -27.51
CA LEU A 737 11.76 -8.68 -28.34
C LEU A 737 12.64 -9.94 -28.23
N ASN A 738 13.95 -9.80 -28.10
CA ASN A 738 14.87 -10.92 -27.89
C ASN A 738 14.54 -11.64 -26.57
N HIS A 739 14.34 -10.92 -25.47
CA HIS A 739 14.02 -11.52 -24.17
C HIS A 739 12.57 -12.03 -24.07
N LEU A 740 11.65 -11.49 -24.88
CA LEU A 740 10.32 -12.05 -25.09
C LEU A 740 10.34 -13.31 -25.98
N GLY A 741 11.46 -13.61 -26.65
CA GLY A 741 11.60 -14.78 -27.53
C GLY A 741 10.97 -14.62 -28.92
N VAL A 742 10.58 -13.40 -29.32
CA VAL A 742 9.79 -13.14 -30.55
C VAL A 742 10.47 -12.14 -31.47
N SER A 743 11.80 -12.12 -31.51
CA SER A 743 12.56 -11.18 -32.35
C SER A 743 12.64 -11.63 -33.82
N PRO A 744 12.05 -10.88 -34.77
CA PRO A 744 12.09 -11.21 -36.20
C PRO A 744 13.48 -11.06 -36.83
N TRP A 745 14.34 -10.26 -36.19
CA TRP A 745 15.67 -9.87 -36.65
C TRP A 745 16.80 -10.60 -35.95
N SER A 746 16.50 -11.62 -35.13
CA SER A 746 17.55 -12.40 -34.48
C SER A 746 18.52 -12.96 -35.51
N GLN A 747 19.81 -12.59 -35.34
CA GLN A 747 20.94 -13.02 -36.17
C GLN A 747 21.50 -14.38 -35.74
N GLU A 748 21.08 -14.88 -34.58
CA GLU A 748 21.39 -16.27 -34.23
C GLU A 748 20.73 -17.16 -35.28
N ASN A 749 21.47 -18.13 -35.80
CA ASN A 749 21.09 -19.06 -36.87
C ASN A 749 19.91 -19.99 -36.49
N SER A 750 19.05 -19.58 -35.57
CA SER A 750 17.82 -20.26 -35.23
C SER A 750 16.81 -20.09 -36.36
N THR A 751 16.58 -21.19 -37.07
CA THR A 751 15.48 -21.32 -38.03
C THR A 751 14.12 -21.52 -37.34
N THR A 752 14.08 -21.53 -36.00
CA THR A 752 12.86 -21.82 -35.22
C THR A 752 12.12 -20.55 -34.82
N TRP A 753 10.81 -20.68 -34.62
CA TRP A 753 9.90 -19.66 -34.12
C TRP A 753 9.02 -20.27 -33.03
N PRO A 754 8.81 -19.62 -31.88
CA PRO A 754 7.97 -20.16 -30.81
C PRO A 754 6.54 -20.37 -31.31
N LEU A 755 5.94 -21.53 -31.04
CA LEU A 755 4.55 -21.77 -31.46
C LEU A 755 3.57 -21.14 -30.48
N GLN A 756 3.92 -21.14 -29.19
CA GLN A 756 3.08 -20.61 -28.15
C GLN A 756 3.51 -19.20 -27.72
N VAL A 757 2.74 -18.19 -28.12
CA VAL A 757 3.01 -16.78 -27.80
C VAL A 757 1.75 -16.12 -27.28
N TYR A 758 1.82 -15.57 -26.07
CA TYR A 758 0.64 -15.11 -25.34
C TYR A 758 0.26 -13.64 -25.64
N PRO A 759 -0.97 -13.20 -25.30
CA PRO A 759 -1.52 -11.93 -25.75
C PRO A 759 -0.68 -10.68 -25.47
N ARG A 760 -0.07 -10.52 -24.28
CA ARG A 760 0.75 -9.33 -23.97
C ARG A 760 2.04 -9.33 -24.78
N THR A 761 2.69 -10.48 -24.89
CA THR A 761 3.87 -10.65 -25.76
C THR A 761 3.54 -10.38 -27.23
N LEU A 762 2.41 -10.88 -27.73
CA LEU A 762 1.91 -10.64 -29.08
C LEU A 762 1.59 -9.16 -29.32
N ALA A 763 0.99 -8.46 -28.34
CA ALA A 763 0.71 -7.04 -28.44
C ALA A 763 1.99 -6.21 -28.60
N VAL A 764 3.06 -6.55 -27.86
CA VAL A 764 4.39 -5.94 -28.03
C VAL A 764 4.94 -6.18 -29.43
N LEU A 765 4.93 -7.43 -29.89
CA LEU A 765 5.40 -7.78 -31.23
C LEU A 765 4.64 -7.02 -32.31
N ALA A 766 3.30 -7.05 -32.25
CA ALA A 766 2.42 -6.38 -33.19
C ALA A 766 2.72 -4.87 -33.24
N GLN A 767 2.83 -4.23 -32.07
CA GLN A 767 3.07 -2.81 -31.98
C GLN A 767 4.45 -2.42 -32.52
N VAL A 768 5.52 -3.15 -32.19
CA VAL A 768 6.85 -2.88 -32.73
C VAL A 768 6.86 -3.01 -34.25
N LEU A 769 6.26 -4.08 -34.80
CA LEU A 769 6.19 -4.29 -36.25
C LEU A 769 5.37 -3.20 -36.96
N LEU A 770 4.24 -2.79 -36.39
CA LEU A 770 3.36 -1.78 -36.99
C LEU A 770 3.97 -0.37 -36.98
N LEU A 771 4.89 -0.09 -36.06
CA LEU A 771 5.65 1.17 -36.01
C LEU A 771 6.83 1.21 -36.99
N LYS A 772 7.23 0.08 -37.58
CA LYS A 772 8.36 0.03 -38.53
C LYS A 772 7.96 0.54 -39.92
N PRO A 773 8.94 1.07 -40.68
CA PRO A 773 8.75 1.38 -42.10
C PRO A 773 8.22 0.17 -42.88
N GLN A 774 7.44 0.43 -43.93
CA GLN A 774 6.76 -0.63 -44.69
C GLN A 774 7.70 -1.76 -45.15
N GLN A 775 8.91 -1.43 -45.63
CA GLN A 775 9.88 -2.42 -46.11
C GLN A 775 10.39 -3.33 -44.99
N ASP A 776 10.80 -2.76 -43.86
CA ASP A 776 11.32 -3.53 -42.71
C ASP A 776 10.22 -4.38 -42.08
N LYS A 777 8.99 -3.84 -42.02
CA LYS A 777 7.80 -4.56 -41.56
C LYS A 777 7.51 -5.77 -42.45
N GLU A 778 7.47 -5.58 -43.76
CA GLU A 778 7.23 -6.69 -44.71
C GLU A 778 8.31 -7.77 -44.61
N ALA A 779 9.59 -7.38 -44.53
CA ALA A 779 10.70 -8.32 -44.36
C ALA A 779 10.61 -9.12 -43.06
N ALA A 780 10.26 -8.46 -41.95
CA ALA A 780 10.06 -9.10 -40.66
C ALA A 780 8.88 -10.09 -40.69
N ILE A 781 7.74 -9.71 -41.29
CA ILE A 781 6.57 -10.59 -41.43
C ILE A 781 6.92 -11.84 -42.24
N ILE A 782 7.64 -11.70 -43.35
CA ILE A 782 8.06 -12.83 -44.18
C ILE A 782 9.03 -13.74 -43.40
N SER A 783 9.97 -13.16 -42.65
CA SER A 783 10.88 -13.91 -41.76
C SER A 783 10.12 -14.75 -40.73
N ILE A 784 9.11 -14.16 -40.08
CA ILE A 784 8.25 -14.84 -39.11
C ILE A 784 7.54 -16.03 -39.77
N TRP A 785 6.88 -15.83 -40.91
CA TRP A 785 6.20 -16.90 -41.64
C TRP A 785 7.16 -18.03 -42.04
N HIS A 786 8.36 -17.70 -42.53
CA HIS A 786 9.37 -18.68 -42.88
C HIS A 786 9.79 -19.54 -41.68
N ARG A 787 10.13 -18.91 -40.55
CA ARG A 787 10.55 -19.61 -39.33
C ARG A 787 9.41 -20.43 -38.72
N LEU A 788 8.18 -19.91 -38.72
CA LEU A 788 6.99 -20.63 -38.24
C LEU A 788 6.73 -21.89 -39.05
N VAL A 789 6.66 -21.80 -40.39
CA VAL A 789 6.43 -22.97 -41.26
C VAL A 789 7.58 -23.96 -41.11
N SER A 790 8.83 -23.49 -41.05
CA SER A 790 10.00 -24.35 -40.83
C SER A 790 9.91 -25.10 -39.50
N THR A 791 9.43 -24.44 -38.43
CA THR A 791 9.25 -25.05 -37.11
C THR A 791 8.16 -26.12 -37.13
N LEU A 792 7.01 -25.84 -37.74
CA LEU A 792 5.94 -26.84 -37.89
C LEU A 792 6.41 -28.06 -38.69
N VAL A 793 7.10 -27.85 -39.82
CA VAL A 793 7.64 -28.93 -40.66
C VAL A 793 8.68 -29.75 -39.89
N ALA A 794 9.56 -29.09 -39.13
CA ALA A 794 10.56 -29.76 -38.29
C ALA A 794 9.90 -30.61 -37.20
N ASN A 795 8.92 -30.07 -36.47
CA ASN A 795 8.20 -30.81 -35.42
C ASN A 795 7.41 -32.00 -35.97
N ILE A 796 6.87 -31.89 -37.18
CA ILE A 796 6.19 -32.99 -37.86
C ILE A 796 7.20 -34.06 -38.30
N SER A 797 8.31 -33.67 -38.92
CA SER A 797 9.27 -34.59 -39.54
C SER A 797 10.23 -35.24 -38.55
N ASN A 798 10.68 -34.47 -37.56
CA ASN A 798 11.62 -34.85 -36.52
C ASN A 798 11.01 -34.50 -35.14
N PRO A 799 10.01 -35.25 -34.68
CA PRO A 799 9.40 -34.98 -33.39
C PRO A 799 10.45 -35.08 -32.28
N PRO A 800 10.47 -34.16 -31.29
CA PRO A 800 11.39 -34.23 -30.17
C PRO A 800 11.28 -35.59 -29.46
N ASN A 801 12.44 -36.15 -29.07
CA ASN A 801 12.53 -37.48 -28.46
C ASN A 801 12.11 -37.47 -26.98
N ILE A 802 12.05 -36.29 -26.34
CA ILE A 802 11.72 -36.14 -24.93
C ILE A 802 10.21 -35.92 -24.79
N PHE A 803 9.59 -36.70 -23.91
CA PHE A 803 8.20 -36.52 -23.50
C PHE A 803 8.13 -35.32 -22.54
N GLU A 804 8.41 -34.12 -23.03
CA GLU A 804 8.31 -32.91 -22.23
C GLU A 804 6.83 -32.54 -22.03
N LEU A 805 6.50 -32.17 -20.79
CA LEU A 805 5.16 -31.82 -20.32
C LEU A 805 4.53 -30.61 -21.06
N GLU A 806 5.29 -29.92 -21.92
CA GLU A 806 4.89 -28.73 -22.65
C GLU A 806 5.04 -28.97 -24.17
N HIS A 807 4.14 -29.75 -24.77
CA HIS A 807 4.01 -29.74 -26.24
C HIS A 807 3.51 -28.36 -26.68
N GLU A 808 4.41 -27.50 -27.15
CA GLU A 808 4.04 -26.18 -27.66
C GLU A 808 3.07 -26.33 -28.86
N ASP A 809 1.86 -25.81 -28.69
CA ASP A 809 0.85 -25.68 -29.73
C ASP A 809 0.74 -24.21 -30.17
N LEU A 810 0.36 -24.01 -31.44
CA LEU A 810 0.02 -22.70 -31.96
C LEU A 810 -1.28 -22.22 -31.29
N ASN A 811 -1.18 -21.22 -30.43
CA ASN A 811 -2.36 -20.67 -29.76
C ASN A 811 -3.17 -19.76 -30.70
N VAL A 812 -4.47 -19.64 -30.40
CA VAL A 812 -5.47 -18.93 -31.21
C VAL A 812 -5.05 -17.49 -31.50
N GLU A 813 -4.61 -16.76 -30.49
CA GLU A 813 -4.27 -15.34 -30.59
C GLU A 813 -3.04 -15.12 -31.46
N HIS A 814 -2.07 -16.04 -31.39
CA HIS A 814 -0.88 -16.01 -32.22
C HIS A 814 -1.25 -16.26 -33.69
N ALA A 815 -2.09 -17.25 -33.96
CA ALA A 815 -2.60 -17.50 -35.31
C ALA A 815 -3.37 -16.29 -35.87
N GLN A 816 -4.25 -15.68 -35.07
CA GLN A 816 -5.00 -14.48 -35.45
C GLN A 816 -4.08 -13.30 -35.79
N LEU A 817 -3.03 -13.06 -34.99
CA LEU A 817 -2.05 -12.02 -35.30
C LEU A 817 -1.31 -12.30 -36.62
N LEU A 818 -0.86 -13.54 -36.84
CA LEU A 818 -0.14 -13.93 -38.06
C LEU A 818 -0.99 -13.70 -39.31
N LEU A 819 -2.29 -14.04 -39.26
CA LEU A 819 -3.22 -13.78 -40.35
C LEU A 819 -3.42 -12.27 -40.58
N PHE A 820 -3.55 -11.48 -39.52
CA PHE A 820 -3.62 -10.02 -39.63
C PHE A 820 -2.36 -9.45 -40.30
N LEU A 821 -1.17 -9.92 -39.91
CA LEU A 821 0.10 -9.52 -40.52
C LEU A 821 0.21 -9.97 -41.98
N PHE A 822 -0.26 -11.18 -42.33
CA PHE A 822 -0.33 -11.64 -43.72
C PHE A 822 -1.15 -10.70 -44.60
N HIS A 823 -2.28 -10.20 -44.09
CA HIS A 823 -3.12 -9.26 -44.84
C HIS A 823 -2.49 -7.88 -45.06
N SER A 824 -1.45 -7.54 -44.30
CA SER A 824 -0.67 -6.32 -44.49
C SER A 824 0.40 -6.40 -45.59
N LEU A 825 0.68 -7.60 -46.10
CA LEU A 825 1.63 -7.84 -47.18
C LEU A 825 1.04 -7.48 -48.55
N ASN A 826 1.91 -7.19 -49.51
CA ASN A 826 1.47 -7.05 -50.91
C ASN A 826 1.14 -8.41 -51.55
N LEU A 827 0.44 -8.39 -52.69
CA LEU A 827 -0.06 -9.62 -53.33
C LEU A 827 1.05 -10.63 -53.68
N MET A 828 2.23 -10.16 -54.13
CA MET A 828 3.33 -11.05 -54.49
C MET A 828 3.94 -11.74 -53.26
N GLN A 829 4.07 -11.00 -52.16
CA GLN A 829 4.51 -11.53 -50.88
C GLN A 829 3.48 -12.51 -50.30
N LYS A 830 2.18 -12.19 -50.38
CA LYS A 830 1.10 -13.11 -49.99
C LYS A 830 1.20 -14.43 -50.77
N LYS A 831 1.40 -14.37 -52.10
CA LYS A 831 1.65 -15.55 -52.93
C LYS A 831 2.89 -16.33 -52.48
N SER A 832 3.98 -15.64 -52.13
CA SER A 832 5.19 -16.27 -51.60
C SER A 832 4.93 -17.03 -50.29
N VAL A 833 4.14 -16.47 -49.36
CA VAL A 833 3.76 -17.14 -48.10
C VAL A 833 2.89 -18.37 -48.36
N ILE A 834 1.97 -18.32 -49.32
CA ILE A 834 1.18 -19.49 -49.75
C ILE A 834 2.09 -20.59 -50.29
N LEU A 835 3.00 -20.25 -51.20
CA LEU A 835 3.93 -21.23 -51.78
C LEU A 835 4.85 -21.85 -50.72
N LEU A 836 5.35 -21.05 -49.78
CA LEU A 836 6.10 -21.52 -48.63
C LEU A 836 5.29 -22.53 -47.79
N THR A 837 4.04 -22.19 -47.47
CA THR A 837 3.17 -23.04 -46.64
C THR A 837 2.79 -24.33 -47.36
N ALA A 838 2.46 -24.25 -48.66
CA ALA A 838 2.20 -25.42 -49.50
C ALA A 838 3.45 -26.30 -49.66
N GLY A 839 4.62 -25.70 -49.84
CA GLY A 839 5.91 -26.40 -49.84
C GLY A 839 6.15 -27.14 -48.52
N GLY A 840 5.81 -26.53 -47.39
CA GLY A 840 5.85 -27.16 -46.07
C GLY A 840 4.96 -28.41 -45.99
N VAL A 841 3.72 -28.34 -46.47
CA VAL A 841 2.80 -29.50 -46.52
C VAL A 841 3.34 -30.62 -47.43
N ILE A 842 3.96 -30.28 -48.56
CA ILE A 842 4.58 -31.26 -49.45
C ILE A 842 5.75 -31.96 -48.76
N CYS A 843 6.57 -31.22 -47.99
CA CYS A 843 7.70 -31.78 -47.26
C CYS A 843 7.28 -32.81 -46.19
N THR A 844 6.12 -32.62 -45.56
CA THR A 844 5.61 -33.52 -44.51
C THR A 844 4.88 -34.74 -45.06
N ALA A 845 4.58 -34.80 -46.36
CA ALA A 845 3.80 -35.88 -46.98
C ALA A 845 4.41 -37.28 -46.76
N ASN A 846 5.74 -37.39 -46.79
CA ASN A 846 6.42 -38.66 -46.55
C ASN A 846 6.23 -39.15 -45.10
N THR A 847 6.15 -38.25 -44.13
CA THR A 847 5.99 -38.58 -42.71
C THR A 847 4.60 -39.15 -42.40
N VAL A 848 3.57 -38.70 -43.14
CA VAL A 848 2.18 -39.17 -43.01
C VAL A 848 2.02 -40.66 -43.40
N THR A 849 3.00 -41.24 -44.10
CA THR A 849 3.00 -42.67 -44.44
C THR A 849 3.34 -43.58 -43.25
N SER A 850 3.76 -42.99 -42.12
CA SER A 850 4.12 -43.70 -40.87
C SER A 850 3.15 -43.38 -39.73
N ALA A 851 3.14 -44.18 -38.66
CA ALA A 851 2.32 -43.91 -37.48
C ALA A 851 2.77 -42.62 -36.79
N MET A 852 1.90 -41.62 -36.71
CA MET A 852 2.19 -40.31 -36.12
C MET A 852 1.81 -40.24 -34.64
N LYS A 853 2.62 -39.53 -33.85
CA LYS A 853 2.29 -39.13 -32.48
C LYS A 853 1.22 -38.03 -32.46
N ASP A 854 0.51 -37.88 -31.35
CA ASP A 854 -0.53 -36.86 -31.16
C ASP A 854 -0.01 -35.43 -31.44
N SER A 855 1.22 -35.13 -31.02
CA SER A 855 1.86 -33.84 -31.28
C SER A 855 2.10 -33.58 -32.76
N GLN A 856 2.59 -34.58 -33.50
CA GLN A 856 2.78 -34.47 -34.94
C GLN A 856 1.44 -34.25 -35.67
N LEU A 857 0.36 -34.91 -35.22
CA LEU A 857 -0.99 -34.70 -35.75
C LEU A 857 -1.47 -33.27 -35.48
N LEU A 858 -1.21 -32.75 -34.28
CA LEU A 858 -1.55 -31.37 -33.93
C LEU A 858 -0.80 -30.37 -34.81
N HIS A 859 0.53 -30.47 -34.93
CA HIS A 859 1.32 -29.57 -35.79
C HIS A 859 0.94 -29.66 -37.27
N LEU A 860 0.67 -30.87 -37.79
CA LEU A 860 0.17 -31.07 -39.15
C LEU A 860 -1.20 -30.40 -39.33
N SER A 861 -2.09 -30.53 -38.35
CA SER A 861 -3.41 -29.88 -38.39
C SER A 861 -3.26 -28.36 -38.45
N ARG A 862 -2.32 -27.76 -37.70
CA ARG A 862 -2.04 -26.31 -37.76
C ARG A 862 -1.52 -25.87 -39.13
N LEU A 863 -0.59 -26.63 -39.71
CA LEU A 863 -0.03 -26.30 -41.02
C LEU A 863 -1.09 -26.34 -42.13
N VAL A 864 -1.96 -27.35 -42.14
CA VAL A 864 -3.06 -27.46 -43.10
C VAL A 864 -4.14 -26.41 -42.84
N LEU A 865 -4.45 -26.11 -41.57
CA LEU A 865 -5.39 -25.07 -41.17
C LEU A 865 -4.95 -23.68 -41.67
N LEU A 866 -3.67 -23.37 -41.55
CA LEU A 866 -3.10 -22.13 -42.09
C LEU A 866 -3.20 -22.10 -43.62
N LEU A 867 -2.82 -23.18 -44.31
CA LEU A 867 -2.91 -23.25 -45.77
C LEU A 867 -4.35 -23.05 -46.28
N ASP A 868 -5.33 -23.73 -45.66
CA ASP A 868 -6.75 -23.61 -46.01
C ASP A 868 -7.24 -22.16 -45.90
N TYR A 869 -6.90 -21.47 -44.81
CA TYR A 869 -7.23 -20.06 -44.65
C TYR A 869 -6.60 -19.19 -45.74
N LEU A 870 -5.29 -19.35 -45.99
CA LEU A 870 -4.56 -18.53 -46.95
C LEU A 870 -5.09 -18.70 -48.38
N MET A 871 -5.52 -19.92 -48.76
CA MET A 871 -6.13 -20.20 -50.06
C MET A 871 -7.51 -19.55 -50.21
N LYS A 872 -8.32 -19.52 -49.15
CA LYS A 872 -9.68 -18.95 -49.16
C LYS A 872 -9.68 -17.42 -49.07
N HIS A 873 -8.71 -16.83 -48.38
CA HIS A 873 -8.64 -15.40 -48.06
C HIS A 873 -7.33 -14.77 -48.55
N LEU A 874 -6.94 -15.01 -49.81
CA LEU A 874 -5.74 -14.40 -50.38
C LEU A 874 -5.86 -12.87 -50.53
N TYR A 875 -7.02 -12.37 -50.96
CA TYR A 875 -7.19 -10.95 -51.26
C TYR A 875 -7.49 -10.13 -50.00
N ASP A 876 -8.64 -10.40 -49.38
CA ASP A 876 -9.16 -9.59 -48.27
C ASP A 876 -9.36 -10.41 -47.00
N PRO A 877 -9.15 -9.82 -45.81
CA PRO A 877 -9.45 -10.48 -44.54
C PRO A 877 -10.96 -10.65 -44.34
N PRO A 878 -11.41 -11.74 -43.70
CA PRO A 878 -12.79 -11.88 -43.25
C PRO A 878 -13.08 -10.82 -42.16
N PRO A 879 -14.28 -10.20 -42.14
CA PRO A 879 -14.59 -9.11 -41.20
C PRO A 879 -14.39 -9.47 -39.73
N ALA A 880 -14.69 -10.72 -39.36
CA ALA A 880 -14.54 -11.22 -37.99
C ALA A 880 -13.08 -11.26 -37.51
N LEU A 881 -12.08 -11.36 -38.41
CA LEU A 881 -10.67 -11.43 -38.00
C LEU A 881 -10.23 -10.16 -37.29
N LEU A 882 -10.64 -8.99 -37.79
CA LEU A 882 -10.24 -7.72 -37.19
C LEU A 882 -10.82 -7.56 -35.78
N GLU A 883 -12.09 -7.90 -35.59
CA GLU A 883 -12.76 -7.90 -34.28
C GLU A 883 -12.08 -8.88 -33.31
N GLN A 884 -11.75 -10.09 -33.79
CA GLN A 884 -11.04 -11.10 -32.99
C GLN A 884 -9.66 -10.62 -32.53
N VAL A 885 -8.87 -10.06 -33.44
CA VAL A 885 -7.54 -9.52 -33.14
C VAL A 885 -7.64 -8.35 -32.18
N GLN A 886 -8.56 -7.42 -32.43
CA GLN A 886 -8.81 -6.27 -31.55
C GLN A 886 -9.16 -6.74 -30.13
N TRP A 887 -10.11 -7.67 -30.01
CA TRP A 887 -10.58 -8.14 -28.72
C TRP A 887 -9.51 -8.94 -27.98
N ASN A 888 -8.95 -9.98 -28.60
CA ASN A 888 -8.06 -10.93 -27.93
C ASN A 888 -6.68 -10.38 -27.60
N LEU A 889 -6.15 -9.42 -28.38
CA LEU A 889 -4.83 -8.85 -28.14
C LEU A 889 -4.87 -7.52 -27.39
N PHE A 890 -5.82 -6.65 -27.73
CA PHE A 890 -5.81 -5.26 -27.27
C PHE A 890 -6.89 -4.93 -26.24
N SER A 891 -8.06 -5.60 -26.27
CA SER A 891 -9.15 -5.31 -25.33
C SER A 891 -9.15 -6.22 -24.10
N ALA A 892 -8.96 -7.52 -24.26
CA ALA A 892 -9.02 -8.51 -23.18
C ALA A 892 -8.01 -8.24 -22.05
N THR A 893 -6.90 -7.56 -22.35
CA THR A 893 -5.82 -7.20 -21.42
C THR A 893 -5.87 -5.76 -20.94
N SER A 894 -6.71 -4.90 -21.57
CA SER A 894 -6.73 -3.44 -21.37
C SER A 894 -8.04 -2.88 -20.83
N MET A 895 -9.14 -3.65 -20.81
CA MET A 895 -10.46 -3.12 -20.46
C MET A 895 -10.53 -2.66 -19.00
N VAL A 896 -10.69 -1.34 -18.83
CA VAL A 896 -11.24 -0.69 -17.65
C VAL A 896 -12.72 -1.06 -17.63
N GLU A 897 -13.16 -1.89 -16.70
CA GLU A 897 -14.59 -2.02 -16.44
C GLU A 897 -15.04 -0.71 -15.75
N ASP A 898 -15.75 0.14 -16.49
CA ASP A 898 -16.55 1.19 -15.87
C ASP A 898 -17.68 0.49 -15.09
N PRO A 899 -17.82 0.68 -13.76
CA PRO A 899 -18.77 -0.07 -12.94
C PRO A 899 -20.26 0.06 -13.34
N GLY A 900 -20.58 0.94 -14.29
CA GLY A 900 -21.94 1.22 -14.77
C GLY A 900 -22.51 0.23 -15.79
N ASP A 901 -21.68 -0.42 -16.63
CA ASP A 901 -22.17 -1.16 -17.81
C ASP A 901 -22.28 -2.69 -17.61
N ALA A 902 -21.89 -3.21 -16.44
CA ALA A 902 -21.92 -4.65 -16.16
C ALA A 902 -23.32 -5.26 -16.00
N LYS A 903 -24.40 -4.46 -16.02
CA LYS A 903 -25.76 -4.94 -15.76
C LYS A 903 -26.59 -5.32 -16.99
N ASP A 904 -26.25 -4.84 -18.19
CA ASP A 904 -27.14 -5.01 -19.36
C ASP A 904 -26.59 -5.94 -20.45
N SER A 905 -25.36 -6.43 -20.32
CA SER A 905 -24.79 -7.42 -21.24
C SER A 905 -24.49 -8.70 -20.48
N GLY A 906 -25.28 -9.76 -20.71
CA GLY A 906 -25.02 -11.12 -20.17
C GLY A 906 -23.71 -11.78 -20.64
N ARG A 907 -22.69 -11.01 -21.02
CA ARG A 907 -21.32 -11.46 -21.22
C ARG A 907 -20.62 -11.49 -19.85
N GLY A 908 -20.83 -12.58 -19.11
CA GLY A 908 -19.98 -12.88 -17.95
C GLY A 908 -18.50 -12.90 -18.34
N VAL A 909 -17.63 -12.50 -17.39
CA VAL A 909 -16.16 -12.66 -17.35
C VAL A 909 -15.50 -12.83 -18.73
N ALA A 910 -14.91 -11.76 -19.25
CA ALA A 910 -14.23 -11.65 -20.55
C ALA A 910 -13.64 -12.98 -21.08
N SER A 911 -14.35 -13.61 -22.03
CA SER A 911 -13.86 -14.80 -22.74
C SER A 911 -13.25 -14.42 -24.10
N ARG A 912 -12.25 -15.20 -24.55
CA ARG A 912 -11.57 -15.03 -25.84
C ARG A 912 -12.56 -15.26 -26.99
N ILE A 913 -12.51 -14.43 -28.05
CA ILE A 913 -13.36 -14.56 -29.24
C ILE A 913 -12.64 -15.42 -30.29
N TYR A 914 -13.20 -16.59 -30.59
CA TYR A 914 -12.70 -17.50 -31.63
C TYR A 914 -13.78 -18.49 -32.07
N CYS A 915 -13.49 -19.29 -33.10
CA CYS A 915 -14.38 -20.34 -33.59
C CYS A 915 -13.93 -21.72 -33.03
N PRO A 916 -14.51 -22.22 -31.92
CA PRO A 916 -14.14 -23.51 -31.34
C PRO A 916 -14.68 -24.70 -32.13
N TRP A 917 -13.87 -25.76 -32.24
CA TRP A 917 -14.31 -27.10 -32.61
C TRP A 917 -14.81 -27.84 -31.36
N LYS A 918 -15.99 -27.44 -30.87
CA LYS A 918 -16.53 -27.92 -29.59
C LYS A 918 -16.60 -29.44 -29.51
N GLU A 919 -17.00 -30.12 -30.58
CA GLU A 919 -17.09 -31.59 -30.59
C GLU A 919 -15.73 -32.27 -30.37
N ILE A 920 -14.67 -31.77 -31.01
CA ILE A 920 -13.32 -32.32 -30.87
C ILE A 920 -12.79 -32.00 -29.47
N GLU A 921 -12.98 -30.77 -29.00
CA GLU A 921 -12.54 -30.34 -27.69
C GLU A 921 -13.24 -31.11 -26.56
N ASP A 922 -14.56 -31.30 -26.65
CA ASP A 922 -15.34 -32.07 -25.68
C ASP A 922 -14.90 -33.54 -25.67
N ASN A 923 -14.63 -34.13 -26.84
CA ASN A 923 -14.14 -35.49 -26.93
C ASN A 923 -12.72 -35.63 -26.37
N TYR A 924 -11.82 -34.69 -26.67
CA TYR A 924 -10.48 -34.66 -26.08
C TYR A 924 -10.54 -34.53 -24.56
N ARG A 925 -11.41 -33.67 -24.02
CA ARG A 925 -11.63 -33.55 -22.57
C ARG A 925 -12.19 -34.82 -21.94
N LYS A 926 -13.06 -35.56 -22.66
CA LYS A 926 -13.66 -36.81 -22.17
C LYS A 926 -12.72 -38.01 -22.19
N PHE A 927 -11.88 -38.12 -23.23
CA PHE A 927 -11.06 -39.32 -23.49
C PHE A 927 -9.55 -39.10 -23.29
N GLY A 928 -9.11 -37.86 -23.16
CA GLY A 928 -7.71 -37.50 -22.96
C GLY A 928 -7.27 -37.51 -21.48
N PRO A 929 -6.01 -37.14 -21.22
CA PRO A 929 -5.45 -37.08 -19.87
C PRO A 929 -6.27 -36.12 -18.98
N GLN A 930 -6.67 -36.60 -17.80
CA GLN A 930 -7.51 -35.84 -16.86
C GLN A 930 -6.71 -34.91 -15.93
N ASP A 931 -5.43 -34.65 -16.22
CA ASP A 931 -4.64 -33.72 -15.41
C ASP A 931 -5.19 -32.29 -15.56
N GLU A 932 -5.83 -31.79 -14.50
CA GLU A 932 -6.41 -30.45 -14.42
C GLU A 932 -5.37 -29.34 -14.55
N PHE A 933 -4.09 -29.62 -14.26
CA PHE A 933 -3.01 -28.63 -14.27
C PHE A 933 -2.20 -28.58 -15.57
N SER A 934 -2.43 -29.53 -16.47
CA SER A 934 -1.81 -29.56 -17.79
C SER A 934 -2.45 -28.53 -18.73
N MET A 935 -1.62 -27.88 -19.55
CA MET A 935 -2.12 -26.95 -20.56
C MET A 935 -2.79 -27.74 -21.68
N LYS A 936 -4.13 -27.66 -21.77
CA LYS A 936 -4.91 -28.44 -22.73
C LYS A 936 -4.85 -27.81 -24.12
N PRO A 937 -4.64 -28.61 -25.19
CA PRO A 937 -4.67 -28.10 -26.56
C PRO A 937 -6.07 -27.55 -26.87
N ARG A 938 -6.13 -26.41 -27.58
CA ARG A 938 -7.39 -25.80 -28.00
C ARG A 938 -7.69 -26.19 -29.44
N PHE A 939 -8.91 -26.63 -29.72
CA PHE A 939 -9.32 -26.99 -31.08
C PHE A 939 -10.15 -25.85 -31.67
N TYR A 940 -9.64 -25.20 -32.72
CA TYR A 940 -10.24 -24.00 -33.30
C TYR A 940 -10.16 -23.97 -34.83
N SER A 941 -11.07 -23.21 -35.45
CA SER A 941 -11.09 -22.86 -36.87
C SER A 941 -10.66 -21.41 -37.06
N LEU A 942 -10.03 -21.11 -38.20
CA LEU A 942 -9.67 -19.75 -38.63
C LEU A 942 -10.75 -19.09 -39.50
N THR A 943 -11.74 -19.86 -39.96
CA THR A 943 -12.85 -19.40 -40.79
C THR A 943 -14.17 -19.87 -40.18
N SER A 944 -15.16 -18.95 -40.09
CA SER A 944 -16.53 -19.32 -39.70
C SER A 944 -17.18 -20.10 -40.85
N ALA A 945 -18.03 -21.09 -40.54
CA ALA A 945 -18.73 -21.90 -41.54
C ALA A 945 -19.77 -21.09 -42.35
N GLU A 946 -20.00 -19.82 -42.04
CA GLU A 946 -20.87 -18.92 -42.80
C GLU A 946 -20.25 -18.61 -44.16
N LEU A 947 -21.06 -18.76 -45.22
CA LEU A 947 -20.64 -18.70 -46.63
C LEU A 947 -19.71 -17.51 -46.90
N ASN A 948 -18.49 -17.82 -47.36
CA ASN A 948 -17.61 -16.83 -47.95
C ASN A 948 -18.27 -16.29 -49.22
N ASN A 949 -18.86 -15.09 -49.17
CA ASN A 949 -19.46 -14.42 -50.32
C ASN A 949 -18.41 -13.84 -51.29
N GLN A 950 -17.11 -14.10 -51.05
CA GLN A 950 -16.03 -13.70 -51.95
C GLN A 950 -15.87 -14.73 -53.09
N GLU A 951 -15.64 -14.26 -54.32
CA GLU A 951 -15.21 -15.14 -55.41
C GLU A 951 -13.92 -15.87 -55.00
N PHE A 952 -13.85 -17.18 -55.27
CA PHE A 952 -12.66 -17.97 -54.98
C PHE A 952 -11.42 -17.31 -55.61
N PRO A 953 -10.34 -17.10 -54.84
CA PRO A 953 -9.15 -16.46 -55.37
C PRO A 953 -8.59 -17.22 -56.57
N LYS A 954 -8.24 -16.48 -57.64
CA LYS A 954 -7.55 -17.05 -58.80
C LYS A 954 -6.10 -17.34 -58.45
N LEU A 955 -5.84 -18.56 -57.98
CA LEU A 955 -4.50 -19.04 -57.64
C LEU A 955 -3.64 -19.29 -58.90
N ASP A 956 -4.29 -19.57 -60.05
CA ASP A 956 -3.66 -19.94 -61.33
C ASP A 956 -3.10 -18.76 -62.14
N GLY A 957 -3.03 -17.55 -61.59
CA GLY A 957 -2.39 -16.40 -62.27
C GLY A 957 -0.85 -16.49 -62.35
N LEU A 958 -0.32 -17.70 -62.50
CA LEU A 958 1.09 -18.09 -62.54
C LEU A 958 1.52 -18.58 -63.93
N VAL A 959 0.77 -18.21 -64.99
CA VAL A 959 1.22 -18.32 -66.38
C VAL A 959 1.38 -16.94 -66.98
#